data_AF-A0A9W7KQV7-F1
#
_entry.id   AF-A0A9W7KQV7-F1
#
_cell.length_a   1.000
_cell.length_b   1.000
_cell.length_c   1.000
_cell.angle_alpha   90.00
_cell.angle_beta   90.00
_cell.angle_gamma   90.00
#
_symmetry.space_group_name_H-M   'P 1'
#
loop_
_entity.id
_entity.type
_entity.pdbx_description
1 polymer ?
#
loop_
_entity_poly.entity_id
_entity_poly.type
_entity_poly.pdbx_seq_one_letter_code
_entity_poly.pdbx_strand_id
1 'polypeptide(L)'
;MRPLRSEFGFSVRAGGIDLTVEPLFNSIPSVPVSGGQALADDAAATAWHILRAARADVDANPWDVCHTLLRDGLGIAGADGIAFAEPDFEQRWLTEEQPPRGFGAAKDCTQAKPNRKFPIGTPEYWYRDARYAQFEEAVAAARRVDDAPRVRIAHLDSGYDPRHTTVPPTLLRELERNYVDADFPRDATDRTSGLLTNLGHGTGTLSILAAAAPLAEIVPIRVADRVVLFRNSAIAKALDYVHELSGKPETRIDVVTMSLGGVPSQAWADAINALYDRGVFVVAAAGNNFDNLPTRHIVYPARFGRVAAACGIMADFQPYADLGDGRMAGNYGPDRKMATAVAAFTPNVPWARIGCAEVVDLDGAGTSAATPQVAAAAALWLHTHRDALKAYPDGKPWLRVEAVRKALFEKAGQRDPRCGRGALRAADALAMPPPPASSLRREEPDTVSFPILRILTGFGVSETPATQQRMLELEALQLSQSREVERLLPDPSDPPSDPRDVRQIAEALLERPGISRTLRSKLHTALLRDLSPGGTPDALPVPPPPPPPNPVQRMLLEHALNPPVRPPARRHLRVYAQDPSAGADLATLAINETTIDVRWEKLQPGPVGEYIEVVDIDPASRHCYAPVDLDHPFLLPQNGLAPSEANPQFHQQMAYAVAMRTIEHFERALGRVALWAPRWTTVNGRPREEFVRRLRIYPHALRTANAFYSPDRKALLFGYFPESERNPNGLLPGGLVFACLSHDIVAHETSHALLDGLHRRFRKPSNPDVLAFHEAFADIVALFQHFTLPDALREEIARTGGDLRRENALAKLAVQFGRATRGYGALRDAIGEVKNGKWEPAPPERRIYQETMEAHDRGAVLVGAVFDAFLKIYDMRAAEFIRLATGGSGVLPEGALPAGLADRLAAEAAKIARHWLDICIRALDYCPPVDITFGDYLRALITADRDLVPDDKRSYRVALVSAFRDRGIFAEGVRHLSPDAVVWEPPPQPLRKVANVLKAMNLDWDLTANRRAAFDVSRENAAIFHNWLMSPDEVTDGEIETLGLVRAPGSDGRIGRMDGRYRGIEVHSVRPARRIGPDGQSRADLVVEITQAWEPAGSWRNRVRGGCTLLIDLKTGAVRYFIRKKLNHEIRVERQLGFAGSGEVSLSGNYFARGAESEPFAMLHGGH
;
A
#
# COMPACT_ATOMS: atom_id res chain seq x y z
N MET A 1 -47.24 -23.03 2.35
CA MET A 1 -46.34 -24.00 3.01
C MET A 1 -44.99 -23.95 2.29
N ARG A 2 -43.95 -23.41 2.95
CA ARG A 2 -42.57 -23.39 2.43
C ARG A 2 -41.94 -24.78 2.64
N PRO A 3 -41.21 -25.37 1.69
CA PRO A 3 -40.28 -26.41 2.03
C PRO A 3 -39.03 -25.75 2.63
N LEU A 4 -38.79 -26.03 3.91
CA LEU A 4 -37.47 -25.86 4.54
C LEU A 4 -36.47 -26.73 3.75
N ARG A 5 -35.58 -26.12 2.97
CA ARG A 5 -34.36 -26.81 2.52
C ARG A 5 -33.32 -26.63 3.62
N SER A 6 -33.06 -27.72 4.34
CA SER A 6 -32.01 -27.86 5.33
C SER A 6 -30.62 -27.81 4.68
N GLU A 7 -29.79 -26.84 5.04
CA GLU A 7 -28.34 -26.89 4.83
C GLU A 7 -27.74 -27.93 5.80
N PHE A 8 -27.69 -29.19 5.39
CA PHE A 8 -26.95 -30.23 6.11
C PHE A 8 -25.50 -30.24 5.61
N GLY A 9 -24.65 -29.39 6.19
CA GLY A 9 -23.21 -29.63 6.18
C GLY A 9 -22.88 -30.63 7.29
N PHE A 10 -22.36 -31.81 6.94
CA PHE A 10 -21.85 -32.76 7.93
C PHE A 10 -20.33 -32.55 8.10
N SER A 11 -19.85 -32.61 9.34
CA SER A 11 -18.44 -32.44 9.69
C SER A 11 -17.69 -33.77 9.58
N VAL A 12 -16.54 -33.76 8.94
CA VAL A 12 -15.72 -34.96 8.69
C VAL A 12 -14.28 -34.71 9.11
N ARG A 13 -13.59 -35.73 9.63
CA ARG A 13 -12.21 -35.62 10.12
C ARG A 13 -11.26 -36.40 9.20
N ALA A 14 -10.44 -35.68 8.44
CA ALA A 14 -9.43 -36.28 7.55
C ALA A 14 -8.05 -35.73 7.90
N GLY A 15 -7.07 -36.61 8.14
CA GLY A 15 -5.71 -36.21 8.52
C GLY A 15 -5.60 -35.35 9.80
N GLY A 16 -6.60 -35.40 10.69
CA GLY A 16 -6.67 -34.57 11.91
C GLY A 16 -7.33 -33.20 11.75
N ILE A 17 -7.81 -32.85 10.54
CA ILE A 17 -8.46 -31.57 10.23
C ILE A 17 -9.98 -31.75 10.18
N ASP A 18 -10.71 -30.84 10.84
CA ASP A 18 -12.17 -30.77 10.78
C ASP A 18 -12.62 -30.05 9.50
N LEU A 19 -13.33 -30.77 8.63
CA LEU A 19 -13.77 -30.32 7.31
C LEU A 19 -15.30 -30.23 7.25
N THR A 20 -15.82 -29.16 6.65
CA THR A 20 -17.21 -29.10 6.18
C THR A 20 -17.27 -29.49 4.70
N VAL A 21 -18.32 -30.23 4.32
CA VAL A 21 -18.51 -30.77 2.97
C VAL A 21 -19.75 -30.14 2.34
N GLU A 22 -19.62 -29.55 1.15
CA GLU A 22 -20.75 -29.04 0.35
C GLU A 22 -20.70 -29.60 -1.10
N PRO A 23 -21.81 -30.00 -1.72
CA PRO A 23 -21.81 -30.40 -3.14
C PRO A 23 -21.33 -29.25 -4.05
N LEU A 24 -20.44 -29.55 -5.00
CA LEU A 24 -19.99 -28.56 -6.00
C LEU A 24 -21.04 -28.39 -7.12
N PHE A 25 -21.57 -29.52 -7.60
CA PHE A 25 -22.56 -29.57 -8.67
C PHE A 25 -23.91 -30.03 -8.14
N ASN A 26 -24.96 -29.30 -8.48
CA ASN A 26 -26.35 -29.64 -8.17
C ASN A 26 -27.10 -30.13 -9.40
N SER A 27 -26.70 -29.70 -10.61
CA SER A 27 -27.35 -30.06 -11.86
C SER A 27 -26.51 -31.00 -12.72
N ILE A 28 -25.19 -30.81 -12.75
CA ILE A 28 -24.29 -31.67 -13.52
C ILE A 28 -24.24 -33.06 -12.86
N PRO A 29 -24.56 -34.13 -13.60
CA PRO A 29 -24.66 -35.48 -13.03
C PRO A 29 -23.29 -36.01 -12.60
N SER A 30 -23.31 -36.91 -11.62
CA SER A 30 -22.15 -37.69 -11.18
C SER A 30 -21.53 -38.47 -12.34
N VAL A 31 -20.20 -38.42 -12.46
CA VAL A 31 -19.46 -39.01 -13.58
C VAL A 31 -19.23 -40.51 -13.31
N PRO A 32 -19.47 -41.42 -14.29
CA PRO A 32 -19.09 -42.82 -14.17
C PRO A 32 -17.57 -42.97 -14.06
N VAL A 33 -17.10 -43.87 -13.18
CA VAL A 33 -15.68 -44.21 -13.08
C VAL A 33 -15.30 -45.04 -14.31
N SER A 34 -14.84 -44.40 -15.39
CA SER A 34 -14.32 -45.13 -16.55
C SER A 34 -12.91 -44.69 -16.91
N GLY A 35 -11.94 -45.51 -16.54
CA GLY A 35 -10.65 -45.62 -17.20
C GLY A 35 -10.45 -47.08 -17.60
N GLY A 36 -10.67 -47.40 -18.89
CA GLY A 36 -10.47 -48.73 -19.46
C GLY A 36 -11.74 -49.35 -20.06
N GLN A 37 -11.58 -50.08 -21.16
CA GLN A 37 -12.62 -50.58 -22.05
C GLN A 37 -13.82 -51.27 -21.37
N ALA A 38 -14.98 -51.10 -22.02
CA ALA A 38 -16.24 -51.82 -21.90
C ALA A 38 -16.25 -53.08 -21.02
N LEU A 39 -17.12 -53.09 -20.00
CA LEU A 39 -18.12 -54.13 -19.70
C LEU A 39 -19.05 -53.65 -18.56
N ALA A 40 -20.28 -54.17 -18.63
CA ALA A 40 -21.53 -53.90 -17.90
C ALA A 40 -21.49 -53.51 -16.40
N ASP A 41 -22.51 -52.68 -16.06
CA ASP A 41 -23.37 -52.62 -14.86
C ASP A 41 -22.72 -52.66 -13.45
N ASP A 42 -23.00 -51.62 -12.66
CA ASP A 42 -22.58 -51.35 -11.26
C ASP A 42 -21.27 -50.57 -11.00
N ALA A 43 -20.97 -49.54 -11.80
CA ALA A 43 -19.97 -48.53 -11.42
C ALA A 43 -20.57 -47.48 -10.47
N ALA A 44 -20.06 -47.40 -9.24
CA ALA A 44 -20.43 -46.37 -8.26
C ALA A 44 -20.22 -44.96 -8.85
N ALA A 45 -21.27 -44.13 -8.80
CA ALA A 45 -21.25 -42.79 -9.40
C ALA A 45 -20.47 -41.81 -8.52
N THR A 46 -19.51 -41.07 -9.09
CA THR A 46 -18.67 -40.12 -8.34
C THR A 46 -19.23 -38.69 -8.43
N ALA A 47 -19.28 -37.98 -7.31
CA ALA A 47 -19.80 -36.62 -7.24
C ALA A 47 -18.77 -35.63 -6.66
N TRP A 48 -18.70 -34.44 -7.27
CA TRP A 48 -17.81 -33.37 -6.82
C TRP A 48 -18.34 -32.68 -5.55
N HIS A 49 -17.45 -32.49 -4.58
CA HIS A 49 -17.73 -31.77 -3.34
C HIS A 49 -16.63 -30.74 -3.07
N ILE A 50 -16.97 -29.62 -2.45
CA ILE A 50 -16.04 -28.65 -1.87
C ILE A 50 -15.84 -29.01 -0.41
N LEU A 51 -14.58 -29.06 0.02
CA LEU A 51 -14.17 -29.27 1.40
C LEU A 51 -13.63 -27.96 1.96
N ARG A 52 -14.11 -27.52 3.12
CA ARG A 52 -13.60 -26.32 3.82
C ARG A 52 -13.10 -26.68 5.21
N ALA A 53 -11.88 -26.28 5.55
CA ALA A 53 -11.30 -26.50 6.87
C ALA A 53 -11.78 -25.44 7.88
N ALA A 54 -12.08 -25.86 9.11
CA ALA A 54 -12.49 -24.98 10.21
C ALA A 54 -11.34 -24.12 10.79
N ARG A 55 -10.08 -24.54 10.57
CA ARG A 55 -8.86 -23.79 10.89
C ARG A 55 -7.91 -23.88 9.70
N ALA A 56 -7.43 -22.74 9.23
CA ALA A 56 -6.38 -22.67 8.22
C ALA A 56 -5.04 -22.95 8.90
N ASP A 57 -4.42 -24.10 8.60
CA ASP A 57 -2.99 -24.28 8.84
C ASP A 57 -2.28 -23.58 7.68
N VAL A 58 -1.81 -22.35 7.92
CA VAL A 58 -1.50 -21.34 6.89
C VAL A 58 -0.25 -21.72 6.04
N ASP A 59 0.49 -22.74 6.43
CA ASP A 59 1.79 -23.11 5.84
C ASP A 59 1.80 -24.40 5.00
N ALA A 60 0.69 -25.14 4.90
CA ALA A 60 0.64 -26.40 4.15
C ALA A 60 0.42 -26.18 2.64
N ASN A 61 1.24 -26.83 1.79
CA ASN A 61 1.02 -26.84 0.34
C ASN A 61 -0.36 -27.47 0.01
N PRO A 62 -1.29 -26.77 -0.68
CA PRO A 62 -2.63 -27.29 -0.96
C PRO A 62 -2.66 -28.59 -1.76
N TRP A 63 -1.69 -28.81 -2.66
CA TRP A 63 -1.57 -30.07 -3.38
C TRP A 63 -1.17 -31.23 -2.45
N ASP A 64 -0.32 -30.99 -1.44
CA ASP A 64 0.01 -32.01 -0.43
C ASP A 64 -1.23 -32.44 0.37
N VAL A 65 -2.16 -31.51 0.63
CA VAL A 65 -3.44 -31.81 1.29
C VAL A 65 -4.30 -32.70 0.39
N CYS A 66 -4.43 -32.37 -0.90
CA CYS A 66 -5.17 -33.21 -1.85
C CYS A 66 -4.56 -34.62 -1.96
N HIS A 67 -3.24 -34.74 -2.05
CA HIS A 67 -2.56 -36.05 -2.09
C HIS A 67 -2.75 -36.84 -0.79
N THR A 68 -2.79 -36.16 0.37
CA THR A 68 -3.08 -36.76 1.67
C THR A 68 -4.51 -37.26 1.77
N LEU A 69 -5.49 -36.47 1.30
CA LEU A 69 -6.89 -36.86 1.24
C LEU A 69 -7.10 -38.11 0.37
N LEU A 70 -6.44 -38.19 -0.79
CA LEU A 70 -6.51 -39.36 -1.65
C LEU A 70 -5.97 -40.62 -0.95
N ARG A 71 -4.89 -40.49 -0.16
CA ARG A 71 -4.25 -41.61 0.53
C ARG A 71 -5.02 -42.07 1.77
N ASP A 72 -5.47 -41.13 2.60
CA ASP A 72 -5.98 -41.40 3.95
C ASP A 72 -7.51 -41.48 4.00
N GLY A 73 -8.20 -41.03 2.94
CA GLY A 73 -9.65 -40.98 2.87
C GLY A 73 -10.29 -40.00 3.87
N LEU A 74 -11.62 -40.06 3.98
CA LEU A 74 -12.41 -39.17 4.85
C LEU A 74 -12.67 -39.76 6.26
N GLY A 75 -12.17 -40.96 6.57
CA GLY A 75 -12.35 -41.58 7.90
C GLY A 75 -13.80 -41.96 8.25
N ILE A 76 -14.73 -41.96 7.27
CA ILE A 76 -16.14 -42.35 7.46
C ILE A 76 -16.30 -43.83 7.12
N ALA A 77 -16.80 -44.62 8.07
CA ALA A 77 -17.13 -46.03 7.83
C ALA A 77 -18.27 -46.14 6.81
N GLY A 78 -18.00 -46.73 5.64
CA GLY A 78 -18.96 -46.93 4.55
C GLY A 78 -18.96 -45.87 3.45
N ALA A 79 -18.06 -44.87 3.50
CA ALA A 79 -17.81 -43.99 2.35
C ALA A 79 -16.71 -44.59 1.47
N ASP A 80 -17.02 -44.90 0.22
CA ASP A 80 -16.03 -45.30 -0.78
C ASP A 80 -14.95 -44.21 -0.92
N GLY A 81 -13.70 -44.62 -1.17
CA GLY A 81 -12.53 -43.74 -1.14
C GLY A 81 -12.61 -42.53 -2.08
N ILE A 82 -11.81 -41.50 -1.81
CA ILE A 82 -11.73 -40.29 -2.64
C ILE A 82 -11.19 -40.67 -4.03
N ALA A 83 -11.96 -40.40 -5.09
CA ALA A 83 -11.59 -40.75 -6.46
C ALA A 83 -10.64 -39.73 -7.10
N PHE A 84 -10.78 -38.44 -6.78
CA PHE A 84 -9.96 -37.35 -7.30
C PHE A 84 -10.09 -36.12 -6.39
N ALA A 85 -9.04 -35.34 -6.23
CA ALA A 85 -9.06 -34.07 -5.50
C ALA A 85 -8.17 -33.04 -6.20
N GLU A 86 -8.64 -31.80 -6.29
CA GLU A 86 -7.85 -30.65 -6.75
C GLU A 86 -8.02 -29.47 -5.78
N PRO A 87 -6.99 -28.62 -5.59
CA PRO A 87 -7.11 -27.44 -4.75
C PRO A 87 -8.04 -26.39 -5.36
N ASP A 88 -8.84 -25.74 -4.50
CA ASP A 88 -9.62 -24.54 -4.88
C ASP A 88 -8.75 -23.28 -4.72
N PHE A 89 -7.84 -23.07 -5.67
CA PHE A 89 -7.01 -21.86 -5.69
C PHE A 89 -7.85 -20.63 -6.00
N GLU A 90 -7.56 -19.53 -5.30
CA GLU A 90 -7.78 -18.21 -5.86
C GLU A 90 -6.74 -18.01 -6.95
N GLN A 91 -7.17 -18.07 -8.21
CA GLN A 91 -6.30 -17.96 -9.38
C GLN A 91 -5.47 -16.67 -9.28
N ARG A 92 -4.15 -16.75 -9.49
CA ARG A 92 -3.21 -15.61 -9.57
C ARG A 92 -2.14 -15.96 -10.61
N TRP A 93 -1.93 -15.11 -11.60
CA TRP A 93 -0.80 -15.28 -12.52
C TRP A 93 0.50 -14.84 -11.83
N LEU A 94 1.48 -15.74 -11.76
CA LEU A 94 2.74 -15.57 -11.02
C LEU A 94 3.66 -14.44 -11.53
N THR A 95 3.28 -13.68 -12.57
CA THR A 95 4.13 -12.59 -13.11
C THR A 95 3.37 -11.30 -13.49
N GLU A 96 2.13 -11.08 -13.07
CA GLU A 96 1.49 -9.77 -13.26
C GLU A 96 1.65 -8.86 -12.04
N GLU A 97 2.84 -8.27 -11.85
CA GLU A 97 2.87 -6.89 -11.38
C GLU A 97 2.39 -6.03 -12.57
N GLN A 98 1.07 -5.85 -12.69
CA GLN A 98 0.57 -4.78 -13.55
C GLN A 98 1.21 -3.47 -13.06
N PRO A 99 1.73 -2.60 -13.95
CA PRO A 99 2.12 -1.27 -13.53
C PRO A 99 0.89 -0.64 -12.86
N PRO A 100 1.04 -0.03 -11.66
CA PRO A 100 -0.09 0.58 -10.98
C PRO A 100 -0.70 1.62 -11.91
N ARG A 101 -1.85 1.30 -12.51
CA ARG A 101 -2.73 2.32 -13.08
C ARG A 101 -3.08 3.21 -11.91
N GLY A 102 -2.65 4.46 -11.99
CA GLY A 102 -2.67 5.43 -10.90
C GLY A 102 -4.00 5.47 -10.15
N PHE A 103 -3.86 5.75 -8.85
CA PHE A 103 -4.91 6.00 -7.87
C PHE A 103 -6.29 6.28 -8.47
N GLY A 104 -7.27 5.48 -8.03
CA GLY A 104 -8.67 5.90 -8.01
C GLY A 104 -8.85 7.10 -7.07
N ALA A 105 -8.33 8.25 -7.48
CA ALA A 105 -9.09 9.48 -7.38
C ALA A 105 -10.43 9.23 -8.10
N ALA A 106 -11.51 9.91 -7.72
CA ALA A 106 -12.72 9.93 -8.53
C ALA A 106 -12.29 10.27 -9.97
N LYS A 107 -12.25 9.26 -10.85
CA LYS A 107 -11.96 9.50 -12.26
C LYS A 107 -13.08 10.41 -12.71
N ASP A 108 -12.72 11.56 -13.27
CA ASP A 108 -13.71 12.39 -13.91
C ASP A 108 -14.47 11.53 -14.93
N CYS A 109 -15.75 11.82 -15.16
CA CYS A 109 -16.53 11.13 -16.17
C CYS A 109 -16.19 11.65 -17.58
N THR A 110 -14.90 11.84 -17.85
CA THR A 110 -14.36 12.25 -19.16
C THR A 110 -14.05 11.02 -19.99
N GLN A 111 -14.63 10.94 -21.19
CA GLN A 111 -14.43 9.85 -22.14
C GLN A 111 -12.95 9.69 -22.51
N ALA A 112 -12.40 8.48 -22.36
CA ALA A 112 -11.05 8.15 -22.79
C ALA A 112 -10.99 8.04 -24.33
N LYS A 113 -9.95 8.63 -24.91
CA LYS A 113 -9.70 8.60 -26.35
C LYS A 113 -9.04 7.28 -26.77
N PRO A 114 -9.16 6.87 -28.04
CA PRO A 114 -8.45 5.70 -28.56
C PRO A 114 -6.95 5.75 -28.29
N ASN A 115 -6.37 4.62 -27.92
CA ASN A 115 -4.95 4.50 -27.67
C ASN A 115 -4.16 4.55 -28.99
N ARG A 116 -3.45 5.66 -29.19
CA ARG A 116 -2.64 5.95 -30.39
C ARG A 116 -1.46 5.01 -30.62
N LYS A 117 -1.12 4.14 -29.65
CA LYS A 117 -0.10 3.09 -29.83
C LYS A 117 -0.59 1.91 -30.68
N PHE A 118 -1.89 1.84 -30.96
CA PHE A 118 -2.51 0.82 -31.80
C PHE A 118 -3.21 1.48 -33.00
N PRO A 119 -3.42 0.72 -34.10
CA PRO A 119 -4.28 1.17 -35.19
C PRO A 119 -5.66 1.61 -34.66
N ILE A 120 -6.14 2.76 -35.14
CA ILE A 120 -7.42 3.32 -34.74
C ILE A 120 -8.40 3.11 -35.89
N GLY A 121 -9.46 2.33 -35.65
CA GLY A 121 -10.57 2.24 -36.58
C GLY A 121 -11.44 3.50 -36.53
N THR A 122 -12.04 3.85 -37.66
CA THR A 122 -12.95 4.99 -37.77
C THR A 122 -14.20 4.54 -38.51
N PRO A 123 -15.43 4.90 -38.05
CA PRO A 123 -15.79 5.78 -36.91
C PRO A 123 -15.70 5.11 -35.51
N GLU A 124 -16.22 5.74 -34.44
CA GLU A 124 -16.07 5.32 -33.03
C GLU A 124 -16.54 3.87 -32.72
N TYR A 125 -17.42 3.30 -33.54
CA TYR A 125 -17.94 1.92 -33.44
C TYR A 125 -17.48 1.00 -34.57
N TRP A 126 -16.37 1.35 -35.22
CA TRP A 126 -15.83 0.74 -36.45
C TRP A 126 -15.91 -0.79 -36.50
N TYR A 127 -15.68 -1.50 -35.41
CA TYR A 127 -15.68 -2.98 -35.39
C TYR A 127 -17.00 -3.59 -35.89
N ARG A 128 -18.11 -2.84 -35.83
CA ARG A 128 -19.45 -3.29 -36.26
C ARG A 128 -19.68 -3.13 -37.77
N ASP A 129 -18.89 -2.32 -38.46
CA ASP A 129 -19.10 -1.97 -39.85
C ASP A 129 -18.90 -3.16 -40.80
N ALA A 130 -19.41 -3.02 -42.02
CA ALA A 130 -19.31 -4.03 -43.08
C ALA A 130 -17.87 -4.43 -43.45
N ARG A 131 -16.89 -3.53 -43.22
CA ARG A 131 -15.47 -3.82 -43.43
C ARG A 131 -14.91 -4.80 -42.38
N TYR A 132 -15.43 -4.75 -41.16
CA TYR A 132 -14.89 -5.44 -40.00
C TYR A 132 -15.77 -6.64 -39.64
N ALA A 133 -16.38 -6.69 -38.45
CA ALA A 133 -17.17 -7.85 -38.02
C ALA A 133 -18.60 -7.88 -38.55
N GLN A 134 -19.08 -6.85 -39.28
CA GLN A 134 -20.41 -6.80 -39.91
C GLN A 134 -21.61 -6.95 -38.95
N PHE A 135 -21.48 -6.51 -37.70
CA PHE A 135 -22.59 -6.60 -36.75
C PHE A 135 -23.80 -5.75 -37.13
N GLU A 136 -23.61 -4.60 -37.81
CA GLU A 136 -24.76 -3.79 -38.24
C GLU A 136 -25.67 -4.55 -39.22
N GLU A 137 -25.07 -5.20 -40.21
CA GLU A 137 -25.78 -6.03 -41.19
C GLU A 137 -26.37 -7.29 -40.54
N ALA A 138 -25.60 -7.97 -39.68
CA ALA A 138 -26.06 -9.17 -38.98
C ALA A 138 -27.29 -8.89 -38.10
N VAL A 139 -27.28 -7.79 -37.34
CA VAL A 139 -28.41 -7.39 -36.50
C VAL A 139 -29.63 -7.00 -37.35
N ALA A 140 -29.43 -6.30 -38.46
CA ALA A 140 -30.51 -5.95 -39.36
C ALA A 140 -31.17 -7.19 -40.00
N ALA A 141 -30.38 -8.21 -40.35
CA ALA A 141 -30.89 -9.48 -40.86
C ALA A 141 -31.66 -10.26 -39.78
N ALA A 142 -31.12 -10.36 -38.56
CA ALA A 142 -31.73 -11.06 -37.44
C ALA A 142 -33.08 -10.46 -37.00
N ARG A 143 -33.24 -9.12 -37.06
CA ARG A 143 -34.50 -8.42 -36.69
C ARG A 143 -35.71 -8.81 -37.53
N ARG A 144 -35.52 -9.42 -38.70
CA ARG A 144 -36.63 -9.82 -39.59
C ARG A 144 -37.33 -11.12 -39.15
N VAL A 145 -36.88 -11.75 -38.06
CA VAL A 145 -37.40 -13.01 -37.54
C VAL A 145 -38.27 -12.70 -36.30
N ASP A 146 -39.56 -12.37 -36.51
CA ASP A 146 -40.41 -11.59 -35.58
C ASP A 146 -41.07 -12.33 -34.39
N ASP A 147 -40.89 -13.64 -34.20
CA ASP A 147 -41.56 -14.38 -33.10
C ASP A 147 -40.62 -14.85 -31.99
N ALA A 148 -41.04 -14.88 -30.74
CA ALA A 148 -40.28 -15.38 -29.57
C ALA A 148 -40.10 -16.93 -29.58
N PRO A 149 -39.17 -17.53 -28.82
CA PRO A 149 -38.28 -16.94 -27.80
C PRO A 149 -36.91 -16.48 -28.34
N ARG A 150 -36.33 -15.50 -27.64
CA ARG A 150 -35.01 -14.91 -27.92
C ARG A 150 -33.90 -15.85 -27.45
N VAL A 151 -32.78 -15.83 -28.15
CA VAL A 151 -31.57 -16.58 -27.74
C VAL A 151 -31.01 -15.94 -26.47
N ARG A 152 -30.57 -16.77 -25.52
CA ARG A 152 -30.07 -16.30 -24.23
C ARG A 152 -28.58 -16.55 -24.05
N ILE A 153 -27.89 -15.54 -23.54
CA ILE A 153 -26.45 -15.53 -23.31
C ILE A 153 -26.18 -15.39 -21.83
N ALA A 154 -25.44 -16.33 -21.24
CA ALA A 154 -24.88 -16.17 -19.90
C ALA A 154 -23.56 -15.39 -19.97
N HIS A 155 -23.52 -14.24 -19.30
CA HIS A 155 -22.36 -13.36 -19.21
C HIS A 155 -21.66 -13.60 -17.87
N LEU A 156 -20.60 -14.41 -17.89
CA LEU A 156 -19.81 -14.76 -16.71
C LEU A 156 -18.61 -13.81 -16.62
N ASP A 157 -18.67 -12.84 -15.71
CA ASP A 157 -17.67 -11.77 -15.60
C ASP A 157 -17.60 -11.18 -14.17
N SER A 158 -16.99 -9.99 -13.99
CA SER A 158 -16.84 -9.30 -12.69
C SER A 158 -18.13 -8.67 -12.14
N GLY A 159 -19.25 -8.85 -12.85
CA GLY A 159 -20.49 -8.14 -12.61
C GLY A 159 -20.65 -6.90 -13.50
N TYR A 160 -21.69 -6.12 -13.26
CA TYR A 160 -22.04 -4.96 -14.10
C TYR A 160 -22.49 -3.76 -13.27
N ASP A 161 -22.44 -2.55 -13.85
CA ASP A 161 -23.03 -1.35 -13.29
C ASP A 161 -24.50 -1.23 -13.72
N PRO A 162 -25.47 -1.44 -12.81
CA PRO A 162 -26.89 -1.37 -13.14
C PRO A 162 -27.37 0.03 -13.51
N ARG A 163 -26.57 1.08 -13.26
CA ARG A 163 -26.90 2.47 -13.56
C ARG A 163 -26.34 2.95 -14.90
N HIS A 164 -25.52 2.14 -15.57
CA HIS A 164 -24.92 2.54 -16.85
C HIS A 164 -25.95 2.45 -17.98
N THR A 165 -25.96 3.45 -18.87
CA THR A 165 -26.91 3.57 -20.00
C THR A 165 -26.79 2.46 -21.04
N THR A 166 -25.65 1.75 -21.07
CA THR A 166 -25.41 0.60 -21.95
C THR A 166 -25.99 -0.71 -21.45
N VAL A 167 -26.60 -0.73 -20.25
CA VAL A 167 -27.30 -1.94 -19.76
C VAL A 167 -28.45 -2.24 -20.73
N PRO A 168 -28.46 -3.41 -21.39
CA PRO A 168 -29.48 -3.69 -22.38
C PRO A 168 -30.84 -3.91 -21.69
N PRO A 169 -31.95 -3.49 -22.32
CA PRO A 169 -33.29 -3.73 -21.79
C PRO A 169 -33.66 -5.22 -21.74
N THR A 170 -32.87 -6.09 -22.40
CA THR A 170 -33.02 -7.55 -22.42
C THR A 170 -32.19 -8.27 -21.35
N LEU A 171 -31.59 -7.53 -20.41
CA LEU A 171 -30.89 -8.10 -19.27
C LEU A 171 -31.88 -8.69 -18.25
N LEU A 172 -31.73 -9.99 -17.96
CA LEU A 172 -32.63 -10.77 -17.11
C LEU A 172 -32.14 -10.79 -15.66
N ARG A 173 -32.61 -9.82 -14.87
CA ARG A 173 -32.21 -9.65 -13.46
C ARG A 173 -32.71 -10.78 -12.57
N GLU A 174 -33.84 -11.39 -12.91
CA GLU A 174 -34.43 -12.49 -12.15
C GLU A 174 -33.61 -13.79 -12.20
N LEU A 175 -32.73 -13.92 -13.20
CA LEU A 175 -31.81 -15.04 -13.37
C LEU A 175 -30.37 -14.69 -12.96
N GLU A 176 -30.11 -13.48 -12.45
CA GLU A 176 -28.76 -13.07 -12.10
C GLU A 176 -28.22 -13.83 -10.88
N ARG A 177 -26.90 -14.06 -10.87
CA ARG A 177 -26.25 -14.84 -9.81
C ARG A 177 -24.89 -14.31 -9.45
N ASN A 178 -24.53 -14.46 -8.17
CA ASN A 178 -23.24 -14.03 -7.65
C ASN A 178 -22.59 -15.19 -6.88
N TYR A 179 -21.37 -15.54 -7.31
CA TYR A 179 -20.54 -16.58 -6.70
C TYR A 179 -19.31 -16.03 -5.98
N VAL A 180 -19.21 -14.70 -5.87
CA VAL A 180 -18.10 -13.99 -5.23
C VAL A 180 -18.50 -13.49 -3.85
N ASP A 181 -19.66 -12.83 -3.77
CA ASP A 181 -20.17 -12.24 -2.54
C ASP A 181 -21.35 -13.07 -2.00
N ALA A 182 -21.07 -13.84 -0.95
CA ALA A 182 -22.04 -14.75 -0.34
C ALA A 182 -23.22 -14.02 0.31
N ASP A 183 -23.07 -12.74 0.65
CA ASP A 183 -24.15 -11.93 1.23
C ASP A 183 -25.18 -11.51 0.17
N PHE A 184 -24.80 -11.52 -1.11
CA PHE A 184 -25.64 -11.10 -2.24
C PHE A 184 -25.70 -12.13 -3.37
N PRO A 185 -26.10 -13.40 -3.10
CA PRO A 185 -25.97 -14.52 -4.04
C PRO A 185 -26.85 -14.40 -5.31
N ARG A 186 -27.82 -13.47 -5.32
CA ARG A 186 -28.74 -13.19 -6.43
C ARG A 186 -28.59 -11.78 -6.99
N ASP A 187 -27.44 -11.15 -6.79
CA ASP A 187 -27.17 -9.81 -7.31
C ASP A 187 -25.78 -9.79 -7.97
N ALA A 188 -25.76 -9.75 -9.30
CA ALA A 188 -24.54 -9.74 -10.09
C ALA A 188 -23.96 -8.32 -10.29
N THR A 189 -24.42 -7.32 -9.53
CA THR A 189 -23.85 -5.97 -9.53
C THR A 189 -22.38 -5.99 -9.14
N ASP A 190 -21.54 -5.27 -9.88
CA ASP A 190 -20.14 -5.04 -9.53
C ASP A 190 -20.07 -4.02 -8.37
N ARG A 191 -19.72 -4.51 -7.18
CA ARG A 191 -19.60 -3.74 -5.94
C ARG A 191 -18.15 -3.64 -5.45
N THR A 192 -17.20 -4.00 -6.31
CA THR A 192 -15.82 -4.22 -5.91
C THR A 192 -15.17 -2.91 -5.42
N SER A 193 -14.40 -2.94 -4.33
CA SER A 193 -13.65 -1.79 -3.81
C SER A 193 -12.22 -2.20 -3.45
N GLY A 194 -11.24 -1.29 -3.60
CA GLY A 194 -9.83 -1.54 -3.22
C GLY A 194 -8.77 -1.26 -4.29
N LEU A 195 -7.50 -1.27 -3.88
CA LEU A 195 -6.33 -0.71 -4.61
C LEU A 195 -5.83 -1.54 -5.82
N LEU A 196 -6.48 -2.65 -6.16
CA LEU A 196 -5.99 -3.60 -7.15
C LEU A 196 -7.11 -4.27 -7.97
N THR A 197 -8.33 -3.74 -8.00
CA THR A 197 -9.51 -4.38 -8.64
C THR A 197 -9.63 -4.05 -10.13
N ASN A 198 -10.17 -4.98 -10.94
CA ASN A 198 -10.56 -4.67 -12.34
C ASN A 198 -11.99 -4.12 -12.36
N LEU A 199 -12.22 -3.07 -11.58
CA LEU A 199 -13.52 -2.44 -11.40
C LEU A 199 -14.13 -2.10 -12.77
N GLY A 200 -15.32 -2.63 -13.06
CA GLY A 200 -16.05 -2.33 -14.30
C GLY A 200 -15.67 -3.16 -15.50
N HIS A 201 -14.86 -4.21 -15.35
CA HIS A 201 -14.51 -5.08 -16.49
C HIS A 201 -15.75 -5.72 -17.13
N GLY A 202 -16.61 -6.35 -16.32
CA GLY A 202 -17.86 -6.92 -16.83
C GLY A 202 -18.84 -5.88 -17.37
N THR A 203 -18.79 -4.64 -16.89
CA THR A 203 -19.57 -3.52 -17.48
C THR A 203 -19.09 -3.22 -18.90
N GLY A 204 -17.78 -3.18 -19.12
CA GLY A 204 -17.17 -2.98 -20.44
C GLY A 204 -17.50 -4.11 -21.42
N THR A 205 -17.31 -5.37 -21.03
CA THR A 205 -17.59 -6.52 -21.90
C THR A 205 -19.09 -6.69 -22.19
N LEU A 206 -19.95 -6.40 -21.20
CA LEU A 206 -21.41 -6.36 -21.38
C LEU A 206 -21.82 -5.29 -22.40
N SER A 207 -21.19 -4.12 -22.39
CA SER A 207 -21.51 -3.04 -23.35
C SER A 207 -21.20 -3.44 -24.80
N ILE A 208 -20.10 -4.16 -25.04
CA ILE A 208 -19.74 -4.69 -26.36
C ILE A 208 -20.76 -5.77 -26.79
N LEU A 209 -21.09 -6.68 -25.87
CA LEU A 209 -22.07 -7.74 -26.11
C LEU A 209 -23.45 -7.18 -26.47
N ALA A 210 -23.94 -6.21 -25.69
CA ALA A 210 -25.21 -5.54 -25.89
C ALA A 210 -25.28 -4.80 -27.23
N ALA A 211 -24.17 -4.16 -27.64
CA ALA A 211 -24.08 -3.48 -28.93
C ALA A 211 -24.06 -4.44 -30.13
N ALA A 212 -23.40 -5.59 -29.99
CA ALA A 212 -23.24 -6.58 -31.04
C ALA A 212 -24.44 -7.52 -31.19
N ALA A 213 -25.16 -7.84 -30.10
CA ALA A 213 -26.36 -8.68 -30.10
C ALA A 213 -27.52 -8.07 -29.28
N PRO A 214 -28.08 -6.92 -29.69
CA PRO A 214 -29.12 -6.20 -28.94
C PRO A 214 -30.45 -6.95 -28.82
N LEU A 215 -30.65 -8.04 -29.56
CA LEU A 215 -31.85 -8.88 -29.52
C LEU A 215 -31.74 -10.04 -28.52
N ALA A 216 -30.52 -10.37 -28.07
CA ALA A 216 -30.30 -11.48 -27.16
C ALA A 216 -30.72 -11.12 -25.74
N GLU A 217 -31.26 -12.10 -25.02
CA GLU A 217 -31.46 -11.99 -23.57
C GLU A 217 -30.15 -12.28 -22.86
N ILE A 218 -29.81 -11.50 -21.84
CA ILE A 218 -28.51 -11.61 -21.16
C ILE A 218 -28.73 -11.94 -19.69
N VAL A 219 -28.12 -13.02 -19.21
CA VAL A 219 -28.10 -13.42 -17.81
C VAL A 219 -26.73 -13.08 -17.21
N PRO A 220 -26.62 -12.04 -16.37
CA PRO A 220 -25.34 -11.68 -15.74
C PRO A 220 -25.04 -12.62 -14.58
N ILE A 221 -23.85 -13.22 -14.59
CA ILE A 221 -23.36 -14.12 -13.54
C ILE A 221 -22.00 -13.59 -13.07
N ARG A 222 -21.95 -13.06 -11.85
CA ARG A 222 -20.72 -12.54 -11.24
C ARG A 222 -19.91 -13.69 -10.66
N VAL A 223 -18.72 -13.91 -11.22
CA VAL A 223 -17.82 -15.03 -10.86
C VAL A 223 -16.44 -14.60 -10.38
N ALA A 224 -16.12 -13.31 -10.48
CA ALA A 224 -14.82 -12.78 -10.07
C ALA A 224 -14.92 -11.35 -9.51
N ASP A 225 -13.94 -10.96 -8.69
CA ASP A 225 -13.66 -9.53 -8.41
C ASP A 225 -12.64 -8.95 -9.42
N ARG A 226 -11.91 -9.81 -10.14
CA ARG A 226 -10.98 -9.45 -11.23
C ARG A 226 -10.90 -10.54 -12.29
N VAL A 227 -10.54 -10.19 -13.54
CA VAL A 227 -10.32 -11.16 -14.64
C VAL A 227 -9.26 -12.24 -14.39
N VAL A 228 -8.43 -12.07 -13.35
CA VAL A 228 -7.35 -12.98 -12.95
C VAL A 228 -7.40 -13.36 -11.47
N LEU A 229 -8.45 -12.98 -10.72
CA LEU A 229 -8.65 -13.35 -9.31
C LEU A 229 -10.08 -13.89 -9.14
N PHE A 230 -10.19 -15.21 -9.25
CA PHE A 230 -11.41 -15.97 -9.04
C PHE A 230 -11.05 -17.37 -8.54
N ARG A 231 -11.99 -18.01 -7.85
CA ARG A 231 -11.82 -19.39 -7.38
C ARG A 231 -12.22 -20.39 -8.45
N ASN A 232 -11.56 -21.55 -8.49
CA ASN A 232 -11.97 -22.64 -9.38
C ASN A 232 -13.42 -23.05 -9.13
N SER A 233 -13.81 -23.09 -7.86
CA SER A 233 -15.17 -23.40 -7.43
C SER A 233 -16.22 -22.39 -7.91
N ALA A 234 -15.88 -21.10 -8.05
CA ALA A 234 -16.83 -20.08 -8.50
C ALA A 234 -17.24 -20.27 -9.97
N ILE A 235 -16.26 -20.56 -10.84
CA ILE A 235 -16.53 -20.88 -12.26
C ILE A 235 -17.29 -22.19 -12.40
N ALA A 236 -16.89 -23.23 -11.67
CA ALA A 236 -17.59 -24.52 -11.69
C ALA A 236 -19.07 -24.38 -11.25
N LYS A 237 -19.34 -23.65 -10.16
CA LYS A 237 -20.71 -23.35 -9.70
C LYS A 237 -21.52 -22.54 -10.72
N ALA A 238 -20.89 -21.58 -11.41
CA ALA A 238 -21.55 -20.80 -12.45
C ALA A 238 -21.91 -21.66 -13.67
N LEU A 239 -21.02 -22.55 -14.11
CA LEU A 239 -21.30 -23.48 -15.20
C LEU A 239 -22.38 -24.50 -14.81
N ASP A 240 -22.40 -24.99 -13.57
CA ASP A 240 -23.49 -25.83 -13.05
C ASP A 240 -24.84 -25.13 -13.09
N TYR A 241 -24.87 -23.84 -12.74
CA TYR A 241 -26.10 -23.05 -12.84
C TYR A 241 -26.54 -22.83 -14.28
N VAL A 242 -25.61 -22.53 -15.20
CA VAL A 242 -25.91 -22.49 -16.65
C VAL A 242 -26.47 -23.84 -17.11
N HIS A 243 -25.87 -24.94 -16.68
CA HIS A 243 -26.34 -26.28 -16.98
C HIS A 243 -27.77 -26.49 -16.45
N GLU A 244 -28.08 -26.09 -15.22
CA GLU A 244 -29.42 -26.14 -14.62
C GLU A 244 -30.46 -25.36 -15.42
N LEU A 245 -30.10 -24.15 -15.88
CA LEU A 245 -30.98 -23.33 -16.69
C LEU A 245 -31.22 -23.95 -18.08
N SER A 246 -30.27 -24.71 -18.61
CA SER A 246 -30.22 -25.18 -20.02
C SER A 246 -30.94 -26.47 -20.43
N GLY A 247 -31.15 -27.52 -19.65
CA GLY A 247 -31.92 -27.55 -18.43
C GLY A 247 -33.41 -27.54 -18.76
N LYS A 248 -33.97 -26.33 -18.82
CA LYS A 248 -35.41 -26.09 -18.94
C LYS A 248 -35.67 -25.20 -20.16
N PRO A 249 -36.65 -25.50 -21.03
CA PRO A 249 -36.90 -24.70 -22.24
C PRO A 249 -37.07 -23.20 -21.99
N GLU A 250 -37.75 -22.82 -20.92
CA GLU A 250 -38.06 -21.44 -20.54
C GLU A 250 -36.83 -20.62 -20.11
N THR A 251 -35.87 -21.26 -19.43
CA THR A 251 -34.64 -20.62 -18.95
C THR A 251 -33.40 -20.98 -19.75
N ARG A 252 -33.56 -21.70 -20.88
CA ARG A 252 -32.42 -22.23 -21.65
C ARG A 252 -31.37 -21.16 -21.93
N ILE A 253 -30.11 -21.49 -21.66
CA ILE A 253 -28.94 -20.74 -22.12
C ILE A 253 -28.42 -21.42 -23.39
N ASP A 254 -28.14 -20.65 -24.42
CA ASP A 254 -27.58 -21.17 -25.68
C ASP A 254 -26.11 -20.82 -25.84
N VAL A 255 -25.68 -19.69 -25.27
CA VAL A 255 -24.31 -19.18 -25.39
C VAL A 255 -23.78 -18.78 -24.01
N VAL A 256 -22.52 -19.12 -23.74
CA VAL A 256 -21.76 -18.64 -22.58
C VAL A 256 -20.59 -17.80 -23.07
N THR A 257 -20.42 -16.62 -22.51
CA THR A 257 -19.26 -15.76 -22.75
C THR A 257 -18.48 -15.56 -21.46
N MET A 258 -17.17 -15.77 -21.53
CA MET A 258 -16.24 -15.66 -20.39
C MET A 258 -15.00 -14.85 -20.77
N SER A 259 -14.95 -13.58 -20.37
CA SER A 259 -13.80 -12.71 -20.63
C SER A 259 -12.75 -12.76 -19.50
N LEU A 260 -12.40 -13.97 -19.08
CA LEU A 260 -11.48 -14.29 -17.97
C LEU A 260 -10.75 -15.60 -18.26
N GLY A 261 -9.61 -15.83 -17.60
CA GLY A 261 -8.82 -17.05 -17.78
C GLY A 261 -7.78 -17.31 -16.69
N GLY A 262 -7.46 -18.59 -16.49
CA GLY A 262 -6.56 -19.09 -15.44
C GLY A 262 -5.91 -20.44 -15.80
N VAL A 263 -5.50 -21.18 -14.77
CA VAL A 263 -4.86 -22.50 -14.88
C VAL A 263 -5.92 -23.61 -15.07
N PRO A 264 -5.56 -24.81 -15.56
CA PRO A 264 -6.52 -25.89 -15.78
C PRO A 264 -7.14 -26.43 -14.48
N SER A 265 -8.40 -26.88 -14.58
CA SER A 265 -9.16 -27.58 -13.53
C SER A 265 -9.93 -28.74 -14.18
N GLN A 266 -9.92 -29.90 -13.53
CA GLN A 266 -10.71 -31.06 -13.98
C GLN A 266 -12.20 -30.79 -13.79
N ALA A 267 -12.61 -30.13 -12.70
CA ALA A 267 -14.00 -29.74 -12.49
C ALA A 267 -14.52 -28.82 -13.62
N TRP A 268 -13.68 -27.93 -14.16
CA TRP A 268 -14.06 -27.12 -15.32
C TRP A 268 -14.20 -27.97 -16.58
N ALA A 269 -13.30 -28.93 -16.83
CA ALA A 269 -13.40 -29.82 -17.97
C ALA A 269 -14.71 -30.62 -17.95
N ASP A 270 -15.07 -31.19 -16.79
CA ASP A 270 -16.32 -31.93 -16.59
C ASP A 270 -17.55 -31.04 -16.83
N ALA A 271 -17.54 -29.80 -16.32
CA ALA A 271 -18.62 -28.85 -16.54
C ALA A 271 -18.74 -28.44 -18.02
N ILE A 272 -17.64 -28.09 -18.68
CA ILE A 272 -17.61 -27.74 -20.11
C ILE A 272 -18.11 -28.91 -20.97
N ASN A 273 -17.72 -30.15 -20.64
CA ASN A 273 -18.22 -31.34 -21.31
C ASN A 273 -19.74 -31.45 -21.21
N ALA A 274 -20.29 -31.25 -20.01
CA ALA A 274 -21.73 -31.30 -19.76
C ALA A 274 -22.50 -30.19 -20.51
N LEU A 275 -21.95 -28.97 -20.58
CA LEU A 275 -22.55 -27.86 -21.34
C LEU A 275 -22.54 -28.12 -22.85
N TYR A 276 -21.42 -28.60 -23.37
CA TYR A 276 -21.28 -29.00 -24.78
C TYR A 276 -22.30 -30.08 -25.15
N ASP A 277 -22.42 -31.10 -24.30
CA ASP A 277 -23.39 -32.19 -24.45
C ASP A 277 -24.85 -31.73 -24.24
N ARG A 278 -25.10 -30.50 -23.77
CA ARG A 278 -26.41 -29.82 -23.77
C ARG A 278 -26.60 -28.86 -24.93
N GLY A 279 -25.63 -28.75 -25.84
CA GLY A 279 -25.69 -27.88 -27.00
C GLY A 279 -25.50 -26.40 -26.67
N VAL A 280 -24.77 -26.09 -25.59
CA VAL A 280 -24.42 -24.71 -25.19
C VAL A 280 -23.08 -24.34 -25.81
N PHE A 281 -23.04 -23.27 -26.60
CA PHE A 281 -21.81 -22.77 -27.20
C PHE A 281 -21.04 -21.92 -26.19
N VAL A 282 -19.85 -22.37 -25.79
CA VAL A 282 -19.00 -21.64 -24.84
C VAL A 282 -17.85 -20.96 -25.59
N VAL A 283 -17.67 -19.66 -25.33
CA VAL A 283 -16.53 -18.88 -25.81
C VAL A 283 -15.83 -18.18 -24.65
N ALA A 284 -14.50 -18.24 -24.66
CA ALA A 284 -13.67 -17.61 -23.64
C ALA A 284 -12.49 -16.83 -24.25
N ALA A 285 -12.03 -15.81 -23.53
CA ALA A 285 -10.87 -15.01 -23.93
C ALA A 285 -9.61 -15.90 -24.03
N ALA A 286 -8.84 -15.75 -25.11
CA ALA A 286 -7.61 -16.50 -25.29
C ALA A 286 -6.55 -16.21 -24.21
N GLY A 287 -6.62 -15.05 -23.55
CA GLY A 287 -5.61 -14.54 -22.62
C GLY A 287 -4.89 -13.33 -23.20
N ASN A 288 -4.17 -12.59 -22.37
CA ASN A 288 -3.33 -11.48 -22.79
C ASN A 288 -1.93 -11.64 -22.17
N ASN A 289 -0.94 -11.03 -22.82
CA ASN A 289 0.45 -11.05 -22.39
C ASN A 289 1.11 -9.69 -22.68
N PHE A 290 2.23 -9.45 -22.00
CA PHE A 290 3.16 -8.38 -22.34
C PHE A 290 4.49 -9.03 -22.70
N ASP A 291 4.98 -8.78 -23.91
CA ASP A 291 6.21 -9.39 -24.43
C ASP A 291 6.24 -10.93 -24.27
N ASN A 292 5.08 -11.59 -24.50
CA ASN A 292 4.88 -13.04 -24.39
C ASN A 292 5.02 -13.62 -22.96
N LEU A 293 4.85 -12.80 -21.90
CA LEU A 293 4.82 -13.22 -20.50
C LEU A 293 3.42 -13.06 -19.85
N PRO A 294 3.02 -13.92 -18.88
CA PRO A 294 3.67 -15.17 -18.45
C PRO A 294 3.70 -16.25 -19.53
N THR A 295 2.71 -16.23 -20.42
CA THR A 295 2.54 -17.18 -21.52
C THR A 295 1.94 -16.44 -22.71
N ARG A 296 2.39 -16.79 -23.92
CA ARG A 296 1.71 -16.40 -25.15
C ARG A 296 0.61 -17.37 -25.58
N HIS A 297 0.56 -18.57 -24.98
CA HIS A 297 -0.40 -19.62 -25.34
C HIS A 297 -1.78 -19.39 -24.74
N ILE A 298 -2.81 -19.93 -25.39
CA ILE A 298 -4.20 -19.85 -24.95
C ILE A 298 -4.34 -20.44 -23.54
N VAL A 299 -5.03 -19.70 -22.66
CA VAL A 299 -5.25 -20.06 -21.25
C VAL A 299 -6.57 -20.80 -21.04
N TYR A 300 -6.79 -21.39 -19.86
CA TYR A 300 -8.05 -22.09 -19.55
C TYR A 300 -9.14 -21.11 -19.08
N PRO A 301 -10.43 -21.35 -19.39
CA PRO A 301 -10.99 -22.50 -20.09
C PRO A 301 -10.92 -22.39 -21.63
N ALA A 302 -10.43 -21.28 -22.19
CA ALA A 302 -10.34 -21.11 -23.65
C ALA A 302 -9.49 -22.18 -24.34
N ARG A 303 -8.58 -22.85 -23.61
CA ARG A 303 -7.72 -23.95 -24.08
C ARG A 303 -8.44 -25.29 -24.24
N PHE A 304 -9.63 -25.48 -23.66
CA PHE A 304 -10.44 -26.69 -23.86
C PHE A 304 -10.97 -26.77 -25.30
N GLY A 305 -10.88 -27.95 -25.92
CA GLY A 305 -11.29 -28.21 -27.30
C GLY A 305 -12.77 -27.90 -27.55
N ARG A 306 -13.63 -28.12 -26.55
CA ARG A 306 -15.07 -27.79 -26.57
C ARG A 306 -15.39 -26.31 -26.28
N VAL A 307 -14.37 -25.48 -26.05
CA VAL A 307 -14.50 -24.02 -25.92
C VAL A 307 -13.92 -23.31 -27.14
N ALA A 308 -14.67 -22.38 -27.72
CA ALA A 308 -14.15 -21.48 -28.73
C ALA A 308 -13.21 -20.45 -28.08
N ALA A 309 -11.96 -20.36 -28.54
CA ALA A 309 -11.01 -19.36 -28.05
C ALA A 309 -11.14 -18.06 -28.86
N ALA A 310 -11.35 -16.93 -28.16
CA ALA A 310 -11.40 -15.61 -28.78
C ALA A 310 -10.01 -14.96 -28.79
N CYS A 311 -9.36 -14.95 -29.96
CA CYS A 311 -8.12 -14.23 -30.22
C CYS A 311 -8.42 -12.78 -30.66
N GLY A 312 -7.38 -11.94 -30.76
CA GLY A 312 -7.54 -10.54 -31.17
C GLY A 312 -7.00 -10.23 -32.56
N ILE A 313 -7.65 -9.30 -33.27
CA ILE A 313 -7.17 -8.72 -34.53
C ILE A 313 -7.39 -7.19 -34.53
N MET A 314 -6.42 -6.41 -35.00
CA MET A 314 -6.45 -4.95 -34.96
C MET A 314 -7.19 -4.33 -36.16
N ALA A 315 -7.45 -3.02 -36.09
CA ALA A 315 -8.16 -2.26 -37.13
C ALA A 315 -7.45 -2.22 -38.50
N ASP A 316 -6.16 -2.55 -38.56
CA ASP A 316 -5.37 -2.72 -39.79
C ASP A 316 -5.29 -4.18 -40.27
N PHE A 317 -6.08 -5.08 -39.67
CA PHE A 317 -6.12 -6.51 -39.94
C PHE A 317 -4.83 -7.27 -39.60
N GLN A 318 -3.92 -6.66 -38.82
CA GLN A 318 -2.82 -7.40 -38.21
C GLN A 318 -3.28 -8.11 -36.94
N PRO A 319 -2.74 -9.30 -36.61
CA PRO A 319 -3.04 -9.97 -35.35
C PRO A 319 -2.72 -9.09 -34.16
N TYR A 320 -3.57 -9.12 -33.14
CA TYR A 320 -3.26 -8.54 -31.84
C TYR A 320 -2.37 -9.51 -31.07
N ALA A 321 -1.16 -9.75 -31.57
CA ALA A 321 -0.20 -10.75 -31.08
C ALA A 321 1.23 -10.27 -31.38
N ASP A 322 2.20 -10.68 -30.55
CA ASP A 322 3.64 -10.40 -30.75
C ASP A 322 3.97 -8.90 -30.97
N LEU A 323 3.28 -8.01 -30.26
CA LEU A 323 3.37 -6.57 -30.52
C LEU A 323 4.66 -5.92 -30.02
N GLY A 324 5.35 -6.50 -29.03
CA GLY A 324 6.59 -5.95 -28.46
C GLY A 324 6.41 -4.59 -27.77
N ASP A 325 7.54 -4.02 -27.33
CA ASP A 325 7.64 -2.67 -26.75
C ASP A 325 6.74 -2.44 -25.51
N GLY A 326 6.50 -3.49 -24.72
CA GLY A 326 5.63 -3.41 -23.54
C GLY A 326 4.16 -3.12 -23.87
N ARG A 327 3.72 -3.38 -25.11
CA ARG A 327 2.30 -3.32 -25.50
C ARG A 327 1.61 -4.62 -25.10
N MET A 328 0.38 -4.50 -24.59
CA MET A 328 -0.47 -5.66 -24.34
C MET A 328 -0.80 -6.34 -25.67
N ALA A 329 -0.57 -7.64 -25.75
CA ALA A 329 -0.91 -8.49 -26.88
C ALA A 329 -1.86 -9.61 -26.42
N GLY A 330 -2.59 -10.20 -27.35
CA GLY A 330 -3.46 -11.35 -27.12
C GLY A 330 -2.69 -12.66 -27.26
N ASN A 331 -3.14 -13.67 -26.51
CA ASN A 331 -2.57 -15.01 -26.59
C ASN A 331 -3.08 -15.76 -27.83
N TYR A 332 -2.23 -16.66 -28.33
CA TYR A 332 -2.50 -17.57 -29.44
C TYR A 332 -1.67 -18.84 -29.28
N GLY A 333 -2.08 -19.90 -29.96
CA GLY A 333 -1.45 -21.22 -29.86
C GLY A 333 -1.82 -21.98 -28.57
N PRO A 334 -1.35 -23.22 -28.40
CA PRO A 334 -0.55 -23.99 -29.35
C PRO A 334 -1.34 -24.31 -30.63
N ASP A 335 -0.64 -24.70 -31.70
CA ASP A 335 -1.20 -24.84 -33.04
C ASP A 335 -2.45 -25.73 -33.10
N ARG A 336 -2.47 -26.85 -32.36
CA ARG A 336 -3.64 -27.73 -32.27
C ARG A 336 -4.88 -26.99 -31.77
N LYS A 337 -4.72 -26.08 -30.80
CA LYS A 337 -5.84 -25.32 -30.24
C LYS A 337 -6.38 -24.27 -31.21
N MET A 338 -5.57 -23.80 -32.16
CA MET A 338 -5.99 -22.81 -33.14
C MET A 338 -7.09 -23.32 -34.08
N ALA A 339 -7.27 -24.64 -34.17
CA ALA A 339 -8.39 -25.25 -34.90
C ALA A 339 -9.78 -24.88 -34.35
N THR A 340 -9.86 -24.52 -33.06
CA THR A 340 -11.08 -24.08 -32.37
C THR A 340 -10.96 -22.65 -31.84
N ALA A 341 -10.12 -21.82 -32.47
CA ALA A 341 -9.95 -20.40 -32.18
C ALA A 341 -10.46 -19.52 -33.34
N VAL A 342 -10.94 -18.32 -33.02
CA VAL A 342 -11.33 -17.29 -34.00
C VAL A 342 -10.96 -15.92 -33.45
N ALA A 343 -10.57 -14.98 -34.31
CA ALA A 343 -10.19 -13.64 -33.89
C ALA A 343 -11.36 -12.65 -34.02
N ALA A 344 -11.51 -11.75 -33.06
CA ALA A 344 -12.40 -10.59 -33.19
C ALA A 344 -11.66 -9.29 -32.88
N PHE A 345 -12.28 -8.16 -33.22
CA PHE A 345 -11.56 -6.90 -33.35
C PHE A 345 -11.22 -6.26 -31.99
N THR A 346 -9.95 -5.92 -31.80
CA THR A 346 -9.36 -5.32 -30.58
C THR A 346 -7.95 -4.81 -30.91
N PRO A 347 -7.42 -3.74 -30.30
CA PRO A 347 -7.99 -2.90 -29.25
C PRO A 347 -8.70 -1.66 -29.84
N ASN A 348 -8.94 -0.63 -29.03
CA ASN A 348 -9.66 0.59 -29.38
C ASN A 348 -11.12 0.34 -29.76
N VAL A 349 -11.77 -0.58 -29.05
CA VAL A 349 -13.22 -0.79 -29.13
C VAL A 349 -13.92 -0.10 -27.95
N PRO A 350 -15.23 0.21 -28.06
CA PRO A 350 -15.99 0.84 -26.99
C PRO A 350 -15.97 0.05 -25.68
N TRP A 351 -15.89 0.77 -24.55
CA TRP A 351 -15.81 0.21 -23.21
C TRP A 351 -16.57 1.07 -22.19
N ALA A 352 -17.73 0.61 -21.73
CA ALA A 352 -18.51 1.31 -20.71
C ALA A 352 -17.74 1.48 -19.39
N ARG A 353 -17.76 2.70 -18.83
CA ARG A 353 -17.06 3.03 -17.59
C ARG A 353 -17.99 2.94 -16.38
N ILE A 354 -17.73 1.95 -15.52
CA ILE A 354 -18.40 1.82 -14.22
C ILE A 354 -18.34 3.11 -13.40
N GLY A 355 -19.45 3.46 -12.74
CA GLY A 355 -19.58 4.65 -11.91
C GLY A 355 -19.86 5.95 -12.70
N CYS A 356 -19.79 5.91 -14.04
CA CYS A 356 -20.09 7.04 -14.93
C CYS A 356 -21.20 6.65 -15.90
N ALA A 357 -22.46 6.94 -15.54
CA ALA A 357 -23.65 6.38 -16.20
C ALA A 357 -23.70 6.51 -17.74
N GLU A 358 -23.08 7.54 -18.32
CA GLU A 358 -23.15 7.84 -19.76
C GLU A 358 -21.80 7.70 -20.49
N VAL A 359 -20.72 7.27 -19.80
CA VAL A 359 -19.37 7.33 -20.38
C VAL A 359 -18.97 5.99 -21.00
N VAL A 360 -18.74 6.00 -22.31
CA VAL A 360 -18.18 4.86 -23.05
C VAL A 360 -16.82 5.24 -23.59
N ASP A 361 -15.78 4.70 -22.97
CA ASP A 361 -14.38 4.89 -23.38
C ASP A 361 -14.11 4.23 -24.73
N LEU A 362 -13.15 4.76 -25.50
CA LEU A 362 -12.78 4.23 -26.82
C LEU A 362 -11.41 3.51 -26.81
N ASP A 363 -10.95 3.09 -25.64
CA ASP A 363 -9.67 2.42 -25.41
C ASP A 363 -9.81 0.96 -24.93
N GLY A 364 -11.00 0.36 -25.10
CA GLY A 364 -11.25 -1.05 -24.80
C GLY A 364 -10.29 -1.95 -25.56
N ALA A 365 -9.63 -2.87 -24.84
CA ALA A 365 -8.50 -3.63 -25.35
C ALA A 365 -8.45 -5.05 -24.78
N GLY A 366 -7.63 -5.90 -25.41
CA GLY A 366 -7.41 -7.29 -24.99
C GLY A 366 -8.38 -8.27 -25.64
N THR A 367 -8.10 -9.56 -25.45
CA THR A 367 -8.97 -10.66 -25.90
C THR A 367 -10.32 -10.66 -25.18
N SER A 368 -10.40 -10.07 -23.98
CA SER A 368 -11.66 -9.80 -23.27
C SER A 368 -12.66 -8.95 -24.06
N ALA A 369 -12.17 -8.05 -24.92
CA ALA A 369 -13.01 -7.23 -25.79
C ALA A 369 -13.42 -7.96 -27.08
N ALA A 370 -12.66 -8.98 -27.48
CA ALA A 370 -12.95 -9.85 -28.63
C ALA A 370 -14.01 -10.92 -28.30
N THR A 371 -13.95 -11.52 -27.09
CA THR A 371 -14.87 -12.58 -26.63
C THR A 371 -16.37 -12.24 -26.79
N PRO A 372 -16.89 -11.09 -26.31
CA PRO A 372 -18.32 -10.77 -26.44
C PRO A 372 -18.78 -10.63 -27.89
N GLN A 373 -17.90 -10.29 -28.82
CA GLN A 373 -18.22 -10.23 -30.25
C GLN A 373 -18.48 -11.64 -30.81
N VAL A 374 -17.62 -12.61 -30.47
CA VAL A 374 -17.80 -14.01 -30.90
C VAL A 374 -19.09 -14.59 -30.31
N ALA A 375 -19.39 -14.29 -29.03
CA ALA A 375 -20.63 -14.69 -28.38
C ALA A 375 -21.87 -14.09 -29.06
N ALA A 376 -21.80 -12.80 -29.40
CA ALA A 376 -22.86 -12.10 -30.13
C ALA A 376 -23.12 -12.74 -31.51
N ALA A 377 -22.07 -13.03 -32.29
CA ALA A 377 -22.22 -13.66 -33.60
C ALA A 377 -22.84 -15.06 -33.50
N ALA A 378 -22.42 -15.86 -32.52
CA ALA A 378 -23.04 -17.16 -32.23
C ALA A 378 -24.54 -17.02 -31.91
N ALA A 379 -24.89 -16.07 -31.04
CA ALA A 379 -26.27 -15.84 -30.64
C ALA A 379 -27.16 -15.38 -31.80
N LEU A 380 -26.67 -14.45 -32.63
CA LEU A 380 -27.38 -14.00 -33.83
C LEU A 380 -27.59 -15.13 -34.84
N TRP A 381 -26.59 -16.01 -35.00
CA TRP A 381 -26.69 -17.15 -35.92
C TRP A 381 -27.74 -18.15 -35.44
N LEU A 382 -27.70 -18.50 -34.15
CA LEU A 382 -28.68 -19.39 -33.51
C LEU A 382 -30.08 -18.81 -33.58
N HIS A 383 -30.23 -17.50 -33.41
CA HIS A 383 -31.51 -16.82 -33.47
C HIS A 383 -32.10 -16.89 -34.88
N THR A 384 -31.28 -16.60 -35.89
CA THR A 384 -31.68 -16.58 -37.31
C THR A 384 -32.07 -17.98 -37.80
N HIS A 385 -31.36 -19.02 -37.35
CA HIS A 385 -31.53 -20.38 -37.86
C HIS A 385 -32.30 -21.32 -36.92
N ARG A 386 -32.92 -20.80 -35.86
CA ARG A 386 -33.58 -21.59 -34.80
C ARG A 386 -34.56 -22.65 -35.32
N ASP A 387 -35.33 -22.34 -36.37
CA ASP A 387 -36.35 -23.23 -36.89
C ASP A 387 -35.72 -24.35 -37.73
N ALA A 388 -34.70 -24.03 -38.51
CA ALA A 388 -33.91 -25.03 -39.23
C ALA A 388 -33.14 -25.95 -38.28
N LEU A 389 -32.69 -25.44 -37.12
CA LEU A 389 -31.99 -26.23 -36.10
C LEU A 389 -32.89 -27.29 -35.42
N LYS A 390 -34.23 -27.16 -35.49
CA LYS A 390 -35.17 -28.20 -35.03
C LYS A 390 -35.07 -29.50 -35.84
N ALA A 391 -34.49 -29.45 -37.04
CA ALA A 391 -34.27 -30.63 -37.88
C ALA A 391 -33.11 -31.52 -37.39
N TYR A 392 -32.30 -31.06 -36.43
CA TYR A 392 -31.28 -31.91 -35.84
C TYR A 392 -31.91 -32.99 -34.95
N PRO A 393 -31.38 -34.23 -34.95
CA PRO A 393 -31.94 -35.32 -34.16
C PRO A 393 -31.98 -35.01 -32.67
N ASP A 394 -33.11 -35.32 -32.05
CA ASP A 394 -33.25 -35.34 -30.59
C ASP A 394 -32.19 -36.25 -29.97
N GLY A 395 -31.60 -35.81 -28.85
CA GLY A 395 -30.50 -36.52 -28.18
C GLY A 395 -29.08 -36.22 -28.70
N LYS A 396 -28.92 -35.36 -29.71
CA LYS A 396 -27.59 -34.88 -30.18
C LYS A 396 -27.46 -33.34 -30.14
N PRO A 397 -27.73 -32.69 -29.00
CA PRO A 397 -27.75 -31.22 -28.93
C PRO A 397 -26.37 -30.58 -29.19
N TRP A 398 -25.27 -31.31 -29.03
CA TRP A 398 -23.91 -30.87 -29.40
C TRP A 398 -23.79 -30.44 -30.88
N LEU A 399 -24.66 -30.94 -31.77
CA LEU A 399 -24.70 -30.51 -33.17
C LEU A 399 -24.94 -29.00 -33.31
N ARG A 400 -25.64 -28.38 -32.37
CA ARG A 400 -25.85 -26.92 -32.35
C ARG A 400 -24.52 -26.17 -32.19
N VAL A 401 -23.65 -26.65 -31.30
CA VAL A 401 -22.34 -26.06 -31.04
C VAL A 401 -21.46 -26.15 -32.29
N GLU A 402 -21.41 -27.33 -32.90
CA GLU A 402 -20.57 -27.54 -34.10
C GLU A 402 -21.12 -26.83 -35.34
N ALA A 403 -22.43 -26.67 -35.44
CA ALA A 403 -23.05 -25.88 -36.50
C ALA A 403 -22.66 -24.40 -36.40
N VAL A 404 -22.72 -23.83 -35.19
CA VAL A 404 -22.25 -22.46 -34.92
C VAL A 404 -20.77 -22.33 -35.24
N ARG A 405 -19.93 -23.25 -34.73
CA ARG A 405 -18.48 -23.26 -35.00
C ARG A 405 -18.21 -23.26 -36.49
N LYS A 406 -18.85 -24.16 -37.23
CA LYS A 406 -18.67 -24.26 -38.68
C LYS A 406 -19.04 -22.97 -39.40
N ALA A 407 -20.18 -22.37 -39.06
CA ALA A 407 -20.59 -21.09 -39.64
C ALA A 407 -19.61 -19.95 -39.34
N LEU A 408 -19.21 -19.79 -38.07
CA LEU A 408 -18.27 -18.74 -37.67
C LEU A 408 -16.87 -18.95 -38.27
N PHE A 409 -16.40 -20.20 -38.33
CA PHE A 409 -15.02 -20.52 -38.72
C PHE A 409 -14.83 -20.57 -40.24
N GLU A 410 -15.79 -21.08 -41.01
CA GLU A 410 -15.68 -21.12 -42.48
C GLU A 410 -15.84 -19.73 -43.11
N LYS A 411 -16.63 -18.86 -42.47
CA LYS A 411 -16.91 -17.50 -42.94
C LYS A 411 -15.98 -16.44 -42.38
N ALA A 412 -15.08 -16.81 -41.48
CA ALA A 412 -14.05 -15.91 -40.98
C ALA A 412 -13.18 -15.37 -42.14
N GLY A 413 -12.85 -14.08 -42.08
CA GLY A 413 -12.13 -13.32 -43.09
C GLY A 413 -10.62 -13.51 -43.02
N GLN A 414 -9.88 -12.42 -42.78
CA GLN A 414 -8.40 -12.38 -42.75
C GLN A 414 -7.81 -13.60 -42.02
N ARG A 415 -6.91 -14.33 -42.71
CA ARG A 415 -6.27 -15.54 -42.20
C ARG A 415 -4.82 -15.27 -41.85
N ASP A 416 -4.53 -15.29 -40.55
CA ASP A 416 -3.18 -15.39 -39.98
C ASP A 416 -3.21 -16.56 -38.98
N PRO A 417 -2.15 -17.40 -38.89
CA PRO A 417 -2.12 -18.52 -37.95
C PRO A 417 -2.43 -18.12 -36.50
N ARG A 418 -2.10 -16.89 -36.10
CA ARG A 418 -2.36 -16.33 -34.75
C ARG A 418 -3.80 -15.89 -34.55
N CYS A 419 -4.58 -15.79 -35.63
CA CYS A 419 -6.01 -15.48 -35.61
C CYS A 419 -6.91 -16.74 -35.69
N GLY A 420 -6.32 -17.94 -35.61
CA GLY A 420 -7.05 -19.20 -35.65
C GLY A 420 -7.73 -19.41 -37.00
N ARG A 421 -9.06 -19.50 -36.99
CA ARG A 421 -9.87 -19.63 -38.20
C ARG A 421 -9.99 -18.34 -39.01
N GLY A 422 -9.60 -17.20 -38.43
CA GLY A 422 -9.55 -15.89 -39.07
C GLY A 422 -10.35 -14.83 -38.32
N ALA A 423 -10.47 -13.64 -38.93
CA ALA A 423 -11.25 -12.54 -38.38
C ALA A 423 -12.77 -12.80 -38.46
N LEU A 424 -13.50 -12.58 -37.37
CA LEU A 424 -14.94 -12.77 -37.28
C LEU A 424 -15.70 -11.92 -38.30
N ARG A 425 -16.69 -12.53 -38.96
CA ARG A 425 -17.57 -11.92 -39.98
C ARG A 425 -19.02 -12.36 -39.71
N ALA A 426 -19.73 -11.60 -38.89
CA ALA A 426 -21.01 -12.02 -38.32
C ALA A 426 -22.11 -12.17 -39.39
N ALA A 427 -22.23 -11.22 -40.32
CA ALA A 427 -23.24 -11.27 -41.37
C ALA A 427 -22.97 -12.44 -42.35
N ASP A 428 -21.71 -12.62 -42.75
CA ASP A 428 -21.32 -13.73 -43.64
C ASP A 428 -21.60 -15.09 -42.98
N ALA A 429 -21.36 -15.23 -41.67
CA ALA A 429 -21.71 -16.41 -40.90
C ALA A 429 -23.23 -16.61 -40.82
N LEU A 430 -24.01 -15.55 -40.54
CA LEU A 430 -25.49 -15.60 -40.52
C LEU A 430 -26.08 -16.05 -41.85
N ALA A 431 -25.49 -15.67 -42.98
CA ALA A 431 -25.96 -16.10 -44.30
C ALA A 431 -25.73 -17.60 -44.57
N MET A 432 -24.88 -18.28 -43.79
CA MET A 432 -24.64 -19.71 -43.93
C MET A 432 -25.76 -20.52 -43.24
N PRO A 433 -26.52 -21.35 -43.96
CA PRO A 433 -27.55 -22.20 -43.36
C PRO A 433 -26.93 -23.29 -42.46
N PRO A 434 -27.70 -23.89 -41.53
CA PRO A 434 -27.23 -24.99 -40.70
C PRO A 434 -26.68 -26.14 -41.54
N PRO A 435 -25.43 -26.56 -41.31
CA PRO A 435 -24.85 -27.70 -42.01
C PRO A 435 -25.64 -28.99 -41.75
N PRO A 436 -25.71 -29.94 -42.69
CA PRO A 436 -26.34 -31.23 -42.42
C PRO A 436 -25.59 -31.95 -41.30
N ALA A 437 -26.33 -32.64 -40.42
CA ALA A 437 -25.78 -33.30 -39.23
C ALA A 437 -24.66 -34.31 -39.55
N SER A 438 -24.71 -34.95 -40.73
CA SER A 438 -23.67 -35.86 -41.21
C SER A 438 -22.33 -35.19 -41.53
N SER A 439 -22.31 -33.87 -41.70
CA SER A 439 -21.10 -33.08 -42.00
C SER A 439 -20.42 -32.49 -40.76
N LEU A 440 -21.02 -32.68 -39.59
CA LEU A 440 -20.52 -32.19 -38.30
C LEU A 440 -19.87 -33.34 -37.54
N ARG A 441 -18.74 -33.05 -36.91
CA ARG A 441 -17.99 -34.03 -36.10
C ARG A 441 -18.07 -33.61 -34.64
N ARG A 442 -18.35 -34.57 -33.76
CA ARG A 442 -18.35 -34.33 -32.32
C ARG A 442 -16.92 -34.11 -31.86
N GLU A 443 -16.70 -33.08 -31.06
CA GLU A 443 -15.41 -32.85 -30.41
C GLU A 443 -15.25 -33.84 -29.24
N GLU A 444 -14.05 -34.37 -29.07
CA GLU A 444 -13.76 -35.31 -27.99
C GLU A 444 -13.98 -34.65 -26.62
N PRO A 445 -14.36 -35.41 -25.57
CA PRO A 445 -14.44 -34.88 -24.22
C PRO A 445 -13.10 -34.29 -23.77
N ASP A 446 -13.14 -33.06 -23.26
CA ASP A 446 -11.98 -32.42 -22.67
C ASP A 446 -11.60 -33.14 -21.38
N THR A 447 -10.30 -33.34 -21.19
CA THR A 447 -9.72 -33.85 -19.94
C THR A 447 -8.45 -33.09 -19.64
N VAL A 448 -8.06 -33.04 -18.38
CA VAL A 448 -6.78 -32.44 -18.00
C VAL A 448 -5.72 -33.54 -17.92
N SER A 449 -4.69 -33.46 -18.75
CA SER A 449 -3.59 -34.41 -18.73
C SER A 449 -2.26 -33.75 -19.09
N PHE A 450 -1.16 -34.33 -18.62
CA PHE A 450 0.22 -33.93 -18.93
C PHE A 450 1.01 -35.18 -19.35
N PRO A 451 0.83 -35.67 -20.60
CA PRO A 451 1.32 -36.98 -21.04
C PRO A 451 2.82 -37.21 -20.83
N ILE A 452 3.64 -36.16 -20.91
CA ILE A 452 5.09 -36.25 -20.65
C ILE A 452 5.42 -36.76 -19.25
N LEU A 453 4.55 -36.54 -18.25
CA LEU A 453 4.80 -37.04 -16.91
C LEU A 453 4.85 -38.57 -16.87
N ARG A 454 4.07 -39.25 -17.72
CA ARG A 454 4.08 -40.72 -17.86
C ARG A 454 5.39 -41.23 -18.44
N ILE A 455 5.96 -40.46 -19.39
CA ILE A 455 7.28 -40.74 -19.99
C ILE A 455 8.37 -40.56 -18.93
N LEU A 456 8.37 -39.40 -18.26
CA LEU A 456 9.36 -39.04 -17.25
C LEU A 456 9.46 -40.06 -16.12
N THR A 457 8.32 -40.53 -15.64
CA THR A 457 8.25 -41.41 -14.49
C THR A 457 8.29 -42.90 -14.85
N GLY A 458 8.26 -43.25 -16.14
CA GLY A 458 8.22 -44.62 -16.63
C GLY A 458 6.89 -45.35 -16.35
N PHE A 459 5.81 -44.65 -16.03
CA PHE A 459 4.53 -45.24 -15.58
C PHE A 459 3.64 -45.82 -16.70
N GLY A 460 4.22 -46.23 -17.83
CA GLY A 460 3.54 -47.01 -18.86
C GLY A 460 3.27 -48.47 -18.46
N VAL A 461 3.90 -48.98 -17.40
CA VAL A 461 3.76 -50.36 -16.91
C VAL A 461 3.75 -50.36 -15.36
N SER A 462 2.54 -50.26 -14.77
CA SER A 462 2.11 -50.58 -13.38
C SER A 462 2.98 -50.18 -12.17
N GLU A 463 2.44 -49.32 -11.29
CA GLU A 463 2.47 -49.44 -9.80
C GLU A 463 1.81 -48.24 -9.06
N THR A 464 1.51 -47.12 -9.74
CA THR A 464 0.75 -46.00 -9.13
C THR A 464 -0.74 -46.09 -9.48
N PRO A 465 -1.69 -45.96 -8.52
CA PRO A 465 -3.12 -45.95 -8.82
C PRO A 465 -3.48 -44.90 -9.88
N ALA A 466 -4.36 -45.25 -10.84
CA ALA A 466 -4.72 -44.38 -11.97
C ALA A 466 -5.23 -43.00 -11.54
N THR A 467 -5.89 -42.90 -10.38
CA THR A 467 -6.39 -41.66 -9.78
C THR A 467 -5.27 -40.75 -9.30
N GLN A 468 -4.26 -41.30 -8.63
CA GLN A 468 -3.08 -40.56 -8.16
C GLN A 468 -2.28 -40.00 -9.35
N GLN A 469 -2.16 -40.78 -10.43
CA GLN A 469 -1.49 -40.33 -11.65
C GLN A 469 -2.20 -39.12 -12.28
N ARG A 470 -3.53 -39.11 -12.31
CA ARG A 470 -4.30 -37.96 -12.84
C ARG A 470 -4.10 -36.69 -12.02
N MET A 471 -4.01 -36.79 -10.69
CA MET A 471 -3.73 -35.63 -9.83
C MET A 471 -2.34 -35.07 -10.07
N LEU A 472 -1.33 -35.94 -10.23
CA LEU A 472 0.03 -35.53 -10.56
C LEU A 472 0.12 -34.85 -11.94
N GLU A 473 -0.62 -35.34 -12.92
CA GLU A 473 -0.70 -34.73 -14.26
C GLU A 473 -1.36 -33.35 -14.24
N LEU A 474 -2.46 -33.19 -13.50
CA LEU A 474 -3.11 -31.89 -13.32
C LEU A 474 -2.16 -30.89 -12.62
N GLU A 475 -1.51 -31.32 -11.54
CA GLU A 475 -0.52 -30.50 -10.81
C GLU A 475 0.63 -30.07 -11.74
N ALA A 476 1.23 -31.02 -12.47
CA ALA A 476 2.31 -30.72 -13.40
C ALA A 476 1.85 -29.78 -14.53
N LEU A 477 0.64 -29.95 -15.06
CA LEU A 477 0.10 -29.06 -16.08
C LEU A 477 -0.13 -27.64 -15.55
N GLN A 478 -0.66 -27.48 -14.34
CA GLN A 478 -0.78 -26.17 -13.69
C GLN A 478 0.58 -25.49 -13.52
N LEU A 479 1.62 -26.26 -13.14
CA LEU A 479 2.98 -25.74 -12.96
C LEU A 479 3.71 -25.43 -14.29
N SER A 480 3.35 -26.14 -15.37
CA SER A 480 3.95 -26.03 -16.71
C SER A 480 3.65 -24.73 -17.45
N GLN A 481 2.68 -23.92 -16.99
CA GLN A 481 2.34 -22.63 -17.61
C GLN A 481 3.39 -21.56 -17.27
N SER A 482 4.64 -21.78 -17.69
CA SER A 482 5.78 -20.86 -17.56
C SER A 482 6.58 -20.79 -18.86
N ARG A 483 7.25 -19.66 -19.09
CA ARG A 483 8.04 -19.43 -20.31
C ARG A 483 9.12 -20.50 -20.52
N GLU A 484 9.75 -20.98 -19.45
CA GLU A 484 10.81 -22.00 -19.49
C GLU A 484 10.26 -23.33 -19.98
N VAL A 485 9.16 -23.82 -19.38
CA VAL A 485 8.55 -25.09 -19.75
C VAL A 485 7.89 -24.99 -21.12
N GLU A 486 7.20 -23.89 -21.44
CA GLU A 486 6.56 -23.70 -22.74
C GLU A 486 7.53 -23.56 -23.92
N ARG A 487 8.78 -23.12 -23.67
CA ARG A 487 9.82 -23.11 -24.70
C ARG A 487 10.24 -24.53 -25.09
N LEU A 488 10.29 -25.44 -24.12
CA LEU A 488 10.67 -26.84 -24.30
C LEU A 488 9.48 -27.72 -24.70
N LEU A 489 8.28 -27.32 -24.28
CA LEU A 489 7.02 -28.00 -24.52
C LEU A 489 5.94 -27.01 -24.98
N PRO A 490 5.96 -26.56 -26.25
CA PRO A 490 5.00 -25.60 -26.77
C PRO A 490 3.55 -26.08 -26.65
N ASP A 491 3.31 -27.38 -26.84
CA ASP A 491 2.03 -28.03 -26.55
C ASP A 491 2.20 -29.11 -25.48
N PRO A 492 1.66 -28.92 -24.26
CA PRO A 492 1.67 -29.92 -23.19
C PRO A 492 1.10 -31.29 -23.59
N SER A 493 0.27 -31.32 -24.64
CA SER A 493 -0.36 -32.54 -25.17
C SER A 493 0.55 -33.29 -26.15
N ASP A 494 1.69 -32.71 -26.55
CA ASP A 494 2.61 -33.26 -27.54
C ASP A 494 4.02 -33.41 -26.92
N PRO A 495 4.33 -34.55 -26.29
CA PRO A 495 5.58 -34.73 -25.56
C PRO A 495 6.79 -34.67 -26.52
N PRO A 496 7.93 -34.08 -26.10
CA PRO A 496 9.11 -33.98 -26.94
C PRO A 496 9.75 -35.35 -27.13
N SER A 497 10.33 -35.57 -28.31
CA SER A 497 10.98 -36.83 -28.66
C SER A 497 12.43 -36.93 -28.18
N ASP A 498 13.11 -35.80 -27.89
CA ASP A 498 14.49 -35.80 -27.40
C ASP A 498 14.52 -36.04 -25.87
N PRO A 499 15.19 -37.12 -25.39
CA PRO A 499 15.34 -37.39 -23.96
C PRO A 499 15.95 -36.23 -23.16
N ARG A 500 16.75 -35.37 -23.80
CA ARG A 500 17.33 -34.18 -23.15
C ARG A 500 16.27 -33.11 -22.87
N ASP A 501 15.34 -32.89 -23.80
CA ASP A 501 14.24 -31.94 -23.61
C ASP A 501 13.29 -32.45 -22.52
N VAL A 502 13.03 -33.76 -22.51
CA VAL A 502 12.25 -34.45 -21.45
C VAL A 502 12.89 -34.19 -20.08
N ARG A 503 14.21 -34.40 -19.95
CA ARG A 503 14.95 -34.13 -18.71
C ARG A 503 14.90 -32.66 -18.29
N GLN A 504 15.11 -31.73 -19.22
CA GLN A 504 15.07 -30.29 -18.95
C GLN A 504 13.69 -29.84 -18.46
N ILE A 505 12.60 -30.45 -18.97
CA ILE A 505 11.24 -30.17 -18.51
C ILE A 505 11.05 -30.65 -17.06
N ALA A 506 11.57 -31.82 -16.69
CA ALA A 506 11.50 -32.30 -15.31
C ALA A 506 12.30 -31.43 -14.34
N GLU A 507 13.50 -31.01 -14.73
CA GLU A 507 14.33 -30.07 -13.96
C GLU A 507 13.60 -28.72 -13.81
N ALA A 508 13.02 -28.18 -14.89
CA ALA A 508 12.25 -26.94 -14.86
C ALA A 508 11.00 -27.02 -13.97
N LEU A 509 10.30 -28.17 -13.94
CA LEU A 509 9.16 -28.40 -13.04
C LEU A 509 9.58 -28.47 -11.57
N LEU A 510 10.73 -29.09 -11.25
CA LEU A 510 11.27 -29.19 -9.89
C LEU A 510 11.62 -27.84 -9.26
N GLU A 511 11.96 -26.86 -10.10
CA GLU A 511 12.27 -25.48 -9.71
C GLU A 511 11.02 -24.62 -9.48
N ARG A 512 9.81 -25.09 -9.85
CA ARG A 512 8.58 -24.29 -9.72
C ARG A 512 8.16 -24.11 -8.25
N PRO A 513 7.88 -22.88 -7.80
CA PRO A 513 7.22 -22.63 -6.52
C PRO A 513 5.84 -23.30 -6.48
N GLY A 514 5.50 -23.95 -5.36
CA GLY A 514 4.20 -24.60 -5.18
C GLY A 514 4.12 -26.07 -5.60
N ILE A 515 5.21 -26.67 -6.11
CA ILE A 515 5.29 -28.12 -6.35
C ILE A 515 5.10 -28.91 -5.04
N SER A 516 4.23 -29.93 -5.07
CA SER A 516 3.96 -30.84 -3.95
C SER A 516 5.17 -31.72 -3.64
N ARG A 517 5.25 -32.20 -2.40
CA ARG A 517 6.25 -33.20 -1.99
C ARG A 517 6.12 -34.47 -2.80
N THR A 518 4.89 -34.86 -3.15
CA THR A 518 4.59 -36.05 -3.96
C THR A 518 5.16 -35.92 -5.37
N LEU A 519 4.87 -34.83 -6.09
CA LEU A 519 5.36 -34.62 -7.46
C LEU A 519 6.89 -34.44 -7.48
N ARG A 520 7.44 -33.68 -6.53
CA ARG A 520 8.90 -33.51 -6.35
C ARG A 520 9.62 -34.84 -6.16
N SER A 521 9.12 -35.71 -5.29
CA SER A 521 9.70 -37.04 -5.04
C SER A 521 9.67 -37.92 -6.30
N LYS A 522 8.56 -37.91 -7.06
CA LYS A 522 8.42 -38.69 -8.29
C LYS A 522 9.37 -38.21 -9.40
N LEU A 523 9.52 -36.89 -9.58
CA LEU A 523 10.45 -36.31 -10.55
C LEU A 523 11.93 -36.56 -10.17
N HIS A 524 12.30 -36.45 -8.89
CA HIS A 524 13.65 -36.82 -8.45
C HIS A 524 13.96 -38.31 -8.69
N THR A 525 13.02 -39.20 -8.37
CA THR A 525 13.18 -40.65 -8.59
C THR A 525 13.38 -40.97 -10.07
N ALA A 526 12.62 -40.30 -10.94
CA ALA A 526 12.74 -40.40 -12.39
C ALA A 526 14.14 -39.99 -12.89
N LEU A 527 14.64 -38.83 -12.45
CA LEU A 527 15.96 -38.30 -12.83
C LEU A 527 17.13 -39.16 -12.32
N LEU A 528 16.95 -39.88 -11.20
CA LEU A 528 17.96 -40.78 -10.64
C LEU A 528 18.02 -42.15 -11.34
N ARG A 529 16.93 -42.61 -11.96
CA ARG A 529 16.90 -43.89 -12.71
C ARG A 529 17.79 -43.88 -13.96
N ASP A 530 18.05 -42.70 -14.54
CA ASP A 530 18.99 -42.52 -15.67
C ASP A 530 20.47 -42.64 -15.27
N LEU A 531 20.79 -42.82 -13.98
CA LEU A 531 22.15 -43.00 -13.45
C LEU A 531 22.45 -44.47 -13.09
N SER A 532 22.08 -45.42 -13.96
CA SER A 532 22.57 -46.81 -13.88
C SER A 532 23.69 -47.08 -14.89
N PRO A 533 24.71 -47.87 -14.52
CA PRO A 533 26.05 -47.77 -15.06
C PRO A 533 26.28 -48.81 -16.17
N GLY A 534 26.51 -48.35 -17.40
CA GLY A 534 26.75 -49.25 -18.52
C GLY A 534 27.29 -48.53 -19.75
N GLY A 535 28.52 -48.01 -19.67
CA GLY A 535 29.20 -47.42 -20.83
C GLY A 535 30.51 -46.77 -20.42
N THR A 536 31.61 -47.44 -20.75
CA THR A 536 33.00 -47.01 -20.49
C THR A 536 33.29 -45.59 -20.97
N PRO A 537 34.06 -44.78 -20.22
CA PRO A 537 34.41 -43.42 -20.63
C PRO A 537 35.53 -43.48 -21.67
N ASP A 538 35.17 -43.43 -22.95
CA ASP A 538 36.10 -42.88 -23.93
C ASP A 538 36.21 -41.38 -23.67
N ALA A 539 37.46 -40.94 -23.51
CA ALA A 539 37.82 -39.59 -23.12
C ALA A 539 37.14 -38.56 -24.03
N LEU A 540 36.20 -37.80 -23.46
CA LEU A 540 35.66 -36.62 -24.12
C LEU A 540 36.83 -35.64 -24.37
N PRO A 541 36.93 -35.04 -25.57
CA PRO A 541 37.87 -33.96 -25.80
C PRO A 541 37.52 -32.84 -24.83
N VAL A 542 38.50 -32.39 -24.04
CA VAL A 542 38.33 -31.19 -23.21
C VAL A 542 37.93 -30.06 -24.16
N PRO A 543 36.68 -29.53 -24.08
CA PRO A 543 36.30 -28.43 -24.94
C PRO A 543 37.22 -27.26 -24.61
N PRO A 544 37.62 -26.45 -25.62
CA PRO A 544 38.40 -25.25 -25.34
C PRO A 544 37.64 -24.44 -24.28
N PRO A 545 38.33 -23.83 -23.31
CA PRO A 545 37.65 -23.06 -22.27
C PRO A 545 36.72 -22.06 -22.95
N PRO A 546 35.47 -21.95 -22.49
CA PRO A 546 34.51 -21.05 -23.11
C PRO A 546 35.13 -19.66 -23.18
N PRO A 547 34.92 -18.92 -24.30
CA PRO A 547 35.39 -17.56 -24.39
C PRO A 547 34.87 -16.79 -23.16
N PRO A 548 35.70 -15.94 -22.52
CA PRO A 548 35.31 -15.29 -21.28
C PRO A 548 33.97 -14.59 -21.50
N PRO A 549 33.01 -14.76 -20.58
CA PRO A 549 31.64 -14.30 -20.79
C PRO A 549 31.66 -12.82 -21.14
N ASN A 550 30.89 -12.46 -22.18
CA ASN A 550 30.72 -11.07 -22.54
C ASN A 550 30.09 -10.32 -21.34
N PRO A 551 30.19 -8.97 -21.27
CA PRO A 551 29.74 -8.23 -20.08
C PRO A 551 28.29 -8.53 -19.68
N VAL A 552 27.42 -8.78 -20.66
CA VAL A 552 26.01 -9.11 -20.44
C VAL A 552 25.85 -10.53 -19.89
N GLN A 553 26.54 -11.52 -20.45
CA GLN A 553 26.55 -12.90 -19.96
C GLN A 553 27.15 -13.00 -18.55
N ARG A 554 28.17 -12.18 -18.26
CA ARG A 554 28.80 -12.13 -16.95
C ARG A 554 27.85 -11.54 -15.90
N MET A 555 27.16 -10.46 -16.25
CA MET A 555 26.12 -9.85 -15.40
C MET A 555 24.91 -10.78 -15.21
N LEU A 556 24.45 -11.47 -16.27
CA LEU A 556 23.34 -12.43 -16.18
C LEU A 556 23.71 -13.66 -15.35
N LEU A 557 24.94 -14.16 -15.49
CA LEU A 557 25.48 -15.24 -14.65
C LEU A 557 25.62 -14.77 -13.20
N GLU A 558 26.07 -13.54 -12.95
CA GLU A 558 26.16 -12.96 -11.61
C GLU A 558 24.79 -12.79 -10.97
N HIS A 559 23.77 -12.34 -11.73
CA HIS A 559 22.38 -12.25 -11.27
C HIS A 559 21.72 -13.63 -11.07
N ALA A 560 22.11 -14.65 -11.84
CA ALA A 560 21.59 -16.01 -11.69
C ALA A 560 22.22 -16.75 -10.50
N LEU A 561 23.52 -16.54 -10.26
CA LEU A 561 24.23 -17.09 -9.10
C LEU A 561 23.87 -16.36 -7.80
N ASN A 562 23.51 -15.08 -7.89
CA ASN A 562 23.10 -14.24 -6.76
C ASN A 562 21.81 -13.47 -7.10
N PRO A 563 20.63 -14.14 -7.14
CA PRO A 563 19.37 -13.46 -7.43
C PRO A 563 19.13 -12.33 -6.41
N PRO A 564 18.81 -11.11 -6.86
CA PRO A 564 18.64 -9.98 -5.96
C PRO A 564 17.37 -10.18 -5.12
N VAL A 565 17.54 -10.66 -3.88
CA VAL A 565 16.48 -10.65 -2.87
C VAL A 565 16.22 -9.20 -2.48
N ARG A 566 15.01 -8.70 -2.74
CA ARG A 566 14.64 -7.36 -2.30
C ARG A 566 14.62 -7.36 -0.76
N PRO A 567 15.33 -6.44 -0.09
CA PRO A 567 15.21 -6.31 1.35
C PRO A 567 13.75 -5.97 1.73
N PRO A 568 13.27 -6.40 2.91
CA PRO A 568 11.94 -6.01 3.38
C PRO A 568 11.88 -4.48 3.47
N ALA A 569 10.68 -3.89 3.36
CA ALA A 569 10.54 -2.44 3.44
C ALA A 569 10.69 -1.89 4.87
N ARG A 570 10.44 -2.75 5.87
CA ARG A 570 10.33 -2.39 7.29
C ARG A 570 11.04 -3.42 8.16
N ARG A 571 11.50 -2.97 9.33
CA ARG A 571 11.94 -3.80 10.45
C ARG A 571 11.04 -3.52 11.64
N HIS A 572 10.69 -4.58 12.35
CA HIS A 572 9.92 -4.54 13.58
C HIS A 572 10.88 -4.69 14.77
N LEU A 573 10.82 -3.79 15.75
CA LEU A 573 11.68 -3.83 16.94
C LEU A 573 10.83 -3.73 18.20
N ARG A 574 11.00 -4.68 19.12
CA ARG A 574 10.40 -4.64 20.45
C ARG A 574 11.02 -3.51 21.27
N VAL A 575 10.17 -2.81 22.02
CA VAL A 575 10.54 -1.67 22.87
C VAL A 575 9.67 -1.64 24.12
N TYR A 576 10.06 -0.85 25.12
CA TYR A 576 9.12 -0.45 26.17
C TYR A 576 8.12 0.56 25.60
N ALA A 577 6.83 0.37 25.89
CA ALA A 577 5.77 1.29 25.49
C ALA A 577 5.91 2.63 26.23
N GLN A 578 6.26 2.61 27.52
CA GLN A 578 6.51 3.80 28.33
C GLN A 578 7.93 3.79 28.91
N ASP A 579 8.15 2.99 29.95
CA ASP A 579 9.41 2.79 30.64
C ASP A 579 9.35 1.46 31.45
N PRO A 580 10.48 0.97 31.98
CA PRO A 580 10.48 -0.28 32.73
C PRO A 580 9.54 -0.34 33.95
N SER A 581 9.19 0.80 34.57
CA SER A 581 8.37 0.81 35.78
C SER A 581 6.94 0.30 35.56
N ALA A 582 6.42 0.43 34.33
CA ALA A 582 5.13 -0.15 33.95
C ALA A 582 5.19 -1.69 33.83
N GLY A 583 6.37 -2.33 33.82
CA GLY A 583 6.51 -3.78 33.83
C GLY A 583 6.51 -4.40 35.24
N ALA A 584 6.61 -3.57 36.28
CA ALA A 584 6.70 -4.02 37.67
C ALA A 584 5.35 -4.43 38.30
N ASP A 585 4.22 -4.08 37.66
CA ASP A 585 2.87 -4.42 38.10
C ASP A 585 2.22 -5.41 37.11
N LEU A 586 1.62 -6.49 37.63
CA LEU A 586 0.91 -7.50 36.84
C LEU A 586 -0.25 -6.91 36.03
N ALA A 587 -0.84 -5.80 36.49
CA ALA A 587 -1.91 -5.11 35.78
C ALA A 587 -1.42 -4.37 34.52
N THR A 588 -0.13 -4.04 34.43
CA THR A 588 0.46 -3.27 33.32
C THR A 588 1.51 -4.06 32.53
N LEU A 589 1.94 -5.22 33.03
CA LEU A 589 2.96 -6.10 32.44
C LEU A 589 2.66 -6.50 31.00
N ALA A 590 1.41 -6.87 30.68
CA ALA A 590 1.03 -7.36 29.35
C ALA A 590 1.13 -6.29 28.24
N ILE A 591 1.31 -5.01 28.60
CA ILE A 591 1.14 -3.85 27.71
C ILE A 591 2.38 -2.94 27.74
N ASN A 592 3.30 -3.17 28.69
CA ASN A 592 4.55 -2.42 28.76
C ASN A 592 5.50 -2.71 27.59
N GLU A 593 5.24 -3.77 26.82
CA GLU A 593 6.00 -4.11 25.63
C GLU A 593 5.18 -3.81 24.38
N THR A 594 5.80 -3.13 23.42
CA THR A 594 5.19 -2.91 22.10
C THR A 594 6.24 -3.10 21.01
N THR A 595 5.78 -3.13 19.75
CA THR A 595 6.65 -3.25 18.59
C THR A 595 6.59 -1.96 17.78
N ILE A 596 7.74 -1.32 17.57
CA ILE A 596 7.86 -0.17 16.69
C ILE A 596 8.34 -0.65 15.32
N ASP A 597 7.62 -0.20 14.31
CA ASP A 597 8.01 -0.38 12.92
C ASP A 597 8.96 0.77 12.52
N VAL A 598 10.12 0.41 11.97
CA VAL A 598 11.10 1.35 11.40
C VAL A 598 11.46 0.96 9.96
N ARG A 599 11.91 1.91 9.14
CA ARG A 599 12.34 1.66 7.77
C ARG A 599 13.49 0.68 7.78
N TRP A 600 13.44 -0.29 6.86
CA TRP A 600 14.55 -1.21 6.73
C TRP A 600 15.77 -0.50 6.17
N GLU A 601 16.89 -0.64 6.86
CA GLU A 601 18.21 -0.30 6.38
C GLU A 601 19.19 -1.39 6.81
N LYS A 602 20.28 -1.56 6.05
CA LYS A 602 21.36 -2.47 6.45
C LYS A 602 22.15 -1.80 7.58
N LEU A 603 22.27 -2.47 8.72
CA LEU A 603 22.90 -1.91 9.93
C LEU A 603 24.25 -2.56 10.21
N GLN A 604 25.16 -1.79 10.79
CA GLN A 604 26.33 -2.36 11.48
C GLN A 604 26.01 -2.51 12.98
N PRO A 605 26.68 -3.42 13.71
CA PRO A 605 26.48 -3.57 15.15
C PRO A 605 26.64 -2.24 15.89
N GLY A 606 25.76 -2.01 16.88
CA GLY A 606 25.67 -0.72 17.59
C GLY A 606 24.83 0.25 16.76
N PRO A 607 23.58 -0.15 16.46
CA PRO A 607 22.94 -0.04 15.16
C PRO A 607 23.35 1.24 14.43
N VAL A 608 24.23 1.06 13.44
CA VAL A 608 24.78 2.15 12.64
C VAL A 608 24.10 2.17 11.28
N GLY A 609 23.22 3.14 11.07
CA GLY A 609 22.41 3.31 9.86
C GLY A 609 22.77 4.55 9.05
N GLU A 610 21.81 5.08 8.30
CA GLU A 610 21.91 6.35 7.57
C GLU A 610 21.75 7.55 8.51
N TYR A 611 20.85 7.45 9.48
CA TYR A 611 20.49 8.56 10.38
C TYR A 611 21.20 8.52 11.72
N ILE A 612 21.35 7.32 12.30
CA ILE A 612 21.76 7.11 13.69
C ILE A 612 23.02 6.23 13.74
N GLU A 613 23.86 6.50 14.75
CA GLU A 613 24.97 5.64 15.17
C GLU A 613 24.89 5.48 16.69
N VAL A 614 24.70 4.25 17.19
CA VAL A 614 24.64 4.01 18.64
C VAL A 614 26.01 3.57 19.14
N VAL A 615 26.59 4.36 20.03
CA VAL A 615 27.92 4.13 20.61
C VAL A 615 27.77 3.94 22.12
N ASP A 616 27.86 2.70 22.57
CA ASP A 616 27.58 2.35 23.96
C ASP A 616 28.86 2.23 24.80
N ILE A 617 29.44 3.40 25.09
CA ILE A 617 30.59 3.55 25.98
C ILE A 617 30.09 4.18 27.27
N ASP A 618 30.46 3.58 28.40
CA ASP A 618 30.23 4.11 29.74
C ASP A 618 31.55 4.67 30.30
N PRO A 619 31.79 5.99 30.20
CA PRO A 619 33.02 6.60 30.67
C PRO A 619 33.20 6.49 32.18
N ALA A 620 32.10 6.48 32.94
CA ALA A 620 32.13 6.46 34.40
C ALA A 620 32.53 5.08 34.93
N SER A 621 32.09 4.02 34.26
CA SER A 621 32.55 2.65 34.54
C SER A 621 33.85 2.30 33.80
N ARG A 622 34.30 3.09 32.82
CA ARG A 622 35.38 2.75 31.86
C ARG A 622 35.12 1.44 31.10
N HIS A 623 33.86 1.15 30.80
CA HIS A 623 33.45 -0.03 30.05
C HIS A 623 32.90 0.37 28.67
N CYS A 624 33.02 -0.55 27.73
CA CYS A 624 32.35 -0.48 26.44
C CYS A 624 31.43 -1.70 26.35
N TYR A 625 30.14 -1.48 26.15
CA TYR A 625 29.17 -2.57 26.05
C TYR A 625 29.20 -3.17 24.65
N ALA A 626 28.94 -4.48 24.56
CA ALA A 626 28.90 -5.16 23.27
C ALA A 626 27.82 -4.51 22.38
N PRO A 627 28.14 -4.16 21.13
CA PRO A 627 27.15 -3.60 20.22
C PRO A 627 26.07 -4.62 19.89
N VAL A 628 24.80 -4.21 19.84
CA VAL A 628 23.71 -5.07 19.33
C VAL A 628 23.77 -5.16 17.81
N ASP A 629 23.74 -6.37 17.27
CA ASP A 629 23.65 -6.63 15.84
C ASP A 629 22.20 -6.92 15.44
N LEU A 630 21.46 -5.87 15.07
CA LEU A 630 20.06 -6.03 14.67
C LEU A 630 19.89 -6.75 13.32
N ASP A 631 20.95 -6.95 12.54
CA ASP A 631 20.95 -7.73 11.29
C ASP A 631 21.28 -9.21 11.57
N HIS A 632 21.52 -9.58 12.84
CA HIS A 632 21.85 -10.95 13.22
C HIS A 632 20.70 -11.92 12.85
N PRO A 633 20.97 -13.05 12.16
CA PRO A 633 19.94 -13.97 11.66
C PRO A 633 18.96 -14.48 12.72
N PHE A 634 19.38 -14.57 13.98
CA PHE A 634 18.51 -14.99 15.10
C PHE A 634 17.63 -13.87 15.66
N LEU A 635 17.98 -12.59 15.47
CA LEU A 635 17.19 -11.46 15.96
C LEU A 635 16.14 -11.00 14.94
N LEU A 636 16.41 -11.17 13.64
CA LEU A 636 15.47 -10.84 12.56
C LEU A 636 14.07 -11.47 12.71
N PRO A 637 13.90 -12.78 12.99
CA PRO A 637 12.58 -13.37 13.18
C PRO A 637 11.93 -13.05 14.54
N GLN A 638 12.67 -12.45 15.48
CA GLN A 638 12.21 -12.18 16.85
C GLN A 638 11.77 -10.72 17.07
N ASN A 639 11.77 -9.90 16.02
CA ASN A 639 11.57 -8.45 16.12
C ASN A 639 12.58 -7.81 17.10
N GLY A 640 13.85 -8.23 17.02
CA GLY A 640 14.91 -7.77 17.91
C GLY A 640 14.94 -8.47 19.28
N LEU A 641 15.68 -7.90 20.23
CA LEU A 641 15.78 -8.36 21.61
C LEU A 641 14.49 -8.09 22.39
N ALA A 642 14.18 -8.96 23.36
CA ALA A 642 13.10 -8.72 24.30
C ALA A 642 13.46 -7.55 25.24
N PRO A 643 12.47 -6.74 25.67
CA PRO A 643 12.70 -5.68 26.64
C PRO A 643 13.37 -6.14 27.92
N SER A 644 14.41 -5.41 28.34
CA SER A 644 15.21 -5.76 29.51
C SER A 644 15.99 -4.57 30.06
N GLU A 645 15.89 -4.35 31.37
CA GLU A 645 16.71 -3.38 32.13
C GLU A 645 18.15 -3.85 32.38
N ALA A 646 18.39 -5.15 32.27
CA ALA A 646 19.67 -5.77 32.59
C ALA A 646 20.56 -5.98 31.35
N ASN A 647 20.02 -5.76 30.14
CA ASN A 647 20.71 -6.03 28.88
C ASN A 647 21.07 -4.72 28.14
N PRO A 648 22.34 -4.27 28.19
CA PRO A 648 22.80 -3.08 27.47
C PRO A 648 22.54 -3.12 25.95
N GLN A 649 22.54 -4.31 25.34
CA GLN A 649 22.21 -4.46 23.91
C GLN A 649 20.75 -4.10 23.62
N PHE A 650 19.83 -4.37 24.55
CA PHE A 650 18.45 -3.90 24.43
C PHE A 650 18.36 -2.38 24.59
N HIS A 651 19.15 -1.76 25.48
CA HIS A 651 19.17 -0.30 25.65
C HIS A 651 19.54 0.41 24.34
N GLN A 652 20.51 -0.16 23.60
CA GLN A 652 20.88 0.30 22.26
C GLN A 652 19.73 0.15 21.25
N GLN A 653 19.02 -0.98 21.26
CA GLN A 653 17.85 -1.21 20.40
C GLN A 653 16.72 -0.21 20.69
N MET A 654 16.39 -0.01 21.97
CA MET A 654 15.37 0.91 22.44
C MET A 654 15.63 2.33 21.93
N ALA A 655 16.84 2.85 22.18
CA ALA A 655 17.21 4.19 21.79
C ALA A 655 17.20 4.37 20.25
N TYR A 656 17.65 3.36 19.50
CA TYR A 656 17.62 3.38 18.03
C TYR A 656 16.19 3.35 17.47
N ALA A 657 15.34 2.42 17.94
CA ALA A 657 13.99 2.22 17.41
C ALA A 657 13.13 3.48 17.59
N VAL A 658 13.15 4.06 18.79
CA VAL A 658 12.37 5.26 19.11
C VAL A 658 12.88 6.47 18.33
N ALA A 659 14.20 6.69 18.25
CA ALA A 659 14.77 7.80 17.50
C ALA A 659 14.44 7.72 15.99
N MET A 660 14.56 6.53 15.39
CA MET A 660 14.19 6.31 13.99
C MET A 660 12.70 6.55 13.73
N ARG A 661 11.83 6.17 14.67
CA ARG A 661 10.40 6.45 14.59
C ARG A 661 10.12 7.96 14.64
N THR A 662 10.78 8.70 15.52
CA THR A 662 10.68 10.16 15.59
C THR A 662 11.08 10.80 14.26
N ILE A 663 12.19 10.37 13.65
CA ILE A 663 12.67 10.86 12.35
C ILE A 663 11.61 10.64 11.26
N GLU A 664 11.01 9.45 11.20
CA GLU A 664 9.96 9.13 10.23
C GLU A 664 8.73 10.03 10.36
N HIS A 665 8.31 10.37 11.58
CA HIS A 665 7.23 11.33 11.80
C HIS A 665 7.58 12.71 11.21
N PHE A 666 8.83 13.15 11.36
CA PHE A 666 9.28 14.42 10.77
C PHE A 666 9.30 14.38 9.25
N GLU A 667 9.90 13.35 8.65
CA GLU A 667 9.96 13.21 7.20
C GLU A 667 8.55 13.17 6.57
N ARG A 668 7.65 12.38 7.16
CA ARG A 668 6.26 12.25 6.71
C ARG A 668 5.51 13.58 6.78
N ALA A 669 5.63 14.30 7.89
CA ALA A 669 4.95 15.57 8.08
C ALA A 669 5.51 16.65 7.12
N LEU A 670 6.83 16.75 6.99
CA LEU A 670 7.50 17.77 6.18
C LEU A 670 7.47 17.47 4.68
N GLY A 671 7.40 16.20 4.30
CA GLY A 671 7.39 15.75 2.90
C GLY A 671 8.77 15.74 2.24
N ARG A 672 9.84 15.54 3.03
CA ARG A 672 11.25 15.53 2.58
C ARG A 672 12.14 14.81 3.58
N VAL A 673 13.32 14.36 3.16
CA VAL A 673 14.31 13.81 4.10
C VAL A 673 14.80 14.87 5.11
N ALA A 674 14.99 14.46 6.36
CA ALA A 674 15.42 15.35 7.45
C ALA A 674 16.95 15.52 7.48
N LEU A 675 17.44 16.73 7.73
CA LEU A 675 18.86 17.03 7.85
C LEU A 675 19.22 17.38 9.29
N TRP A 676 20.35 16.86 9.76
CA TRP A 676 20.95 17.30 11.02
C TRP A 676 21.58 18.68 10.85
N ALA A 677 21.68 19.43 11.94
CA ALA A 677 22.43 20.67 11.93
C ALA A 677 23.89 20.40 11.54
N PRO A 678 24.49 21.19 10.62
CA PRO A 678 25.85 20.96 10.19
C PRO A 678 26.83 21.26 11.31
N ARG A 679 28.02 20.67 11.20
CA ARG A 679 29.16 20.98 12.04
C ARG A 679 29.94 22.13 11.42
N TRP A 680 30.39 23.07 12.25
CA TRP A 680 31.29 24.13 11.80
C TRP A 680 32.74 23.67 11.99
N THR A 681 33.53 23.75 10.93
CA THR A 681 34.96 23.46 10.96
C THR A 681 35.74 24.62 10.34
N THR A 682 37.02 24.75 10.68
CA THR A 682 37.90 25.75 10.07
C THR A 682 38.79 25.07 9.05
N VAL A 683 38.67 25.45 7.79
CA VAL A 683 39.52 24.96 6.69
C VAL A 683 40.24 26.16 6.09
N ASN A 684 41.57 26.15 6.07
CA ASN A 684 42.41 27.26 5.60
C ASN A 684 42.06 28.62 6.25
N GLY A 685 41.77 28.62 7.55
CA GLY A 685 41.42 29.83 8.31
C GLY A 685 40.01 30.38 8.05
N ARG A 686 39.18 29.70 7.24
CA ARG A 686 37.79 30.09 6.96
C ARG A 686 36.80 29.09 7.58
N PRO A 687 35.69 29.56 8.17
CA PRO A 687 34.64 28.68 8.68
C PRO A 687 33.93 27.99 7.51
N ARG A 688 33.69 26.68 7.64
CA ARG A 688 32.98 25.84 6.67
C ARG A 688 31.94 24.99 7.38
N GLU A 689 30.74 24.93 6.81
CA GLU A 689 29.72 23.98 7.22
C GLU A 689 30.03 22.58 6.65
N GLU A 690 30.00 21.58 7.52
CA GLU A 690 30.18 20.17 7.20
C GLU A 690 28.88 19.40 7.44
N PHE A 691 28.50 18.58 6.46
CA PHE A 691 27.35 17.68 6.56
C PHE A 691 27.54 16.66 7.68
N VAL A 692 26.56 16.59 8.57
CA VAL A 692 26.48 15.57 9.61
C VAL A 692 25.59 14.46 9.10
N ARG A 693 26.19 13.29 8.79
CA ARG A 693 25.42 12.13 8.33
C ARG A 693 24.61 11.52 9.47
N ARG A 694 25.26 11.23 10.59
CA ARG A 694 24.66 10.49 11.70
C ARG A 694 24.62 11.30 12.98
N LEU A 695 23.50 11.24 13.67
CA LEU A 695 23.39 11.65 15.07
C LEU A 695 23.89 10.49 15.93
N ARG A 696 24.80 10.77 16.85
CA ARG A 696 25.32 9.74 17.76
C ARG A 696 24.40 9.57 18.96
N ILE A 697 24.22 8.35 19.43
CA ILE A 697 23.46 8.07 20.64
C ILE A 697 24.35 7.33 21.63
N TYR A 698 24.43 7.82 22.87
CA TYR A 698 25.18 7.22 23.95
C TYR A 698 24.23 6.82 25.09
N PRO A 699 23.78 5.55 25.13
CA PRO A 699 22.80 5.07 26.12
C PRO A 699 23.27 5.18 27.58
N HIS A 700 24.58 5.06 27.83
CA HIS A 700 25.20 5.11 29.16
C HIS A 700 26.24 6.23 29.28
N ALA A 701 25.92 7.42 28.74
CA ALA A 701 26.88 8.51 28.60
C ALA A 701 27.40 9.07 29.93
N LEU A 702 26.52 9.13 30.95
CA LEU A 702 26.76 9.89 32.18
C LEU A 702 26.16 9.17 33.41
N ARG A 703 26.83 9.24 34.57
CA ARG A 703 26.26 8.81 35.86
C ARG A 703 25.56 9.98 36.55
N THR A 704 24.41 10.38 36.02
CA THR A 704 23.62 11.49 36.55
C THR A 704 22.16 11.32 36.15
N ALA A 705 21.26 11.94 36.89
CA ALA A 705 19.84 12.00 36.57
C ALA A 705 19.56 13.08 35.52
N ASN A 706 20.09 12.89 34.31
CA ASN A 706 19.93 13.82 33.20
C ASN A 706 19.99 13.08 31.85
N ALA A 707 19.36 13.62 30.82
CA ALA A 707 19.54 13.25 29.43
C ALA A 707 19.45 14.53 28.57
N PHE A 708 20.27 14.65 27.52
CA PHE A 708 20.22 15.84 26.67
C PHE A 708 20.79 15.60 25.26
N TYR A 709 20.29 16.35 24.28
CA TYR A 709 20.95 16.57 22.99
C TYR A 709 22.11 17.56 23.11
N SER A 710 23.30 17.15 22.68
CA SER A 710 24.50 17.98 22.56
C SER A 710 24.63 18.55 21.14
N PRO A 711 24.45 19.86 20.92
CA PRO A 711 24.58 20.47 19.60
C PRO A 711 26.03 20.56 19.11
N ASP A 712 27.01 20.59 20.02
CA ASP A 712 28.42 20.63 19.65
C ASP A 712 28.88 19.25 19.16
N ARG A 713 28.57 18.20 19.92
CA ARG A 713 28.94 16.82 19.58
C ARG A 713 28.06 16.23 18.49
N LYS A 714 26.85 16.77 18.30
CA LYS A 714 25.77 16.18 17.49
C LYS A 714 25.44 14.79 18.01
N ALA A 715 25.08 14.73 19.28
CA ALA A 715 24.86 13.47 20.00
C ALA A 715 23.74 13.57 21.04
N LEU A 716 23.03 12.47 21.27
CA LEU A 716 22.16 12.28 22.43
C LEU A 716 22.97 11.62 23.54
N LEU A 717 22.95 12.21 24.73
CA LEU A 717 23.68 11.72 25.90
C LEU A 717 22.65 11.33 26.97
N PHE A 718 22.53 10.04 27.26
CA PHE A 718 21.61 9.53 28.27
C PHE A 718 22.36 9.21 29.56
N GLY A 719 21.81 9.68 30.69
CA GLY A 719 22.32 9.39 32.01
C GLY A 719 21.66 8.17 32.66
N TYR A 720 22.34 7.62 33.66
CA TYR A 720 21.80 6.62 34.55
C TYR A 720 22.20 6.90 36.01
N PHE A 721 21.35 6.52 36.96
CA PHE A 721 21.52 6.86 38.37
C PHE A 721 20.78 5.86 39.29
N PRO A 722 21.21 5.68 40.55
CA PRO A 722 20.49 4.84 41.50
C PRO A 722 19.18 5.49 41.96
N GLU A 723 18.16 4.68 42.18
CA GLU A 723 16.90 5.11 42.79
C GLU A 723 17.12 5.60 44.24
N SER A 724 16.36 6.62 44.65
CA SER A 724 16.38 7.16 46.01
C SER A 724 15.99 6.12 47.06
N GLU A 725 16.88 5.87 48.04
CA GLU A 725 16.62 4.98 49.19
C GLU A 725 15.50 5.45 50.12
N ARG A 726 15.06 6.72 50.00
CA ARG A 726 14.11 7.35 50.94
C ARG A 726 12.63 7.09 50.62
N ASN A 727 12.28 6.66 49.42
CA ASN A 727 10.91 6.32 49.00
C ASN A 727 10.95 5.30 47.84
N PRO A 728 11.07 3.99 48.13
CA PRO A 728 11.06 2.98 47.09
C PRO A 728 9.65 2.85 46.49
N ASN A 729 9.46 3.39 45.28
CA ASN A 729 8.16 3.50 44.62
C ASN A 729 7.83 2.26 43.78
N GLY A 730 8.04 1.07 44.34
CA GLY A 730 7.82 -0.22 43.66
C GLY A 730 9.01 -0.72 42.82
N LEU A 731 10.13 0.01 42.81
CA LEU A 731 11.40 -0.40 42.23
C LEU A 731 12.36 -0.86 43.35
N LEU A 732 13.43 -1.58 42.98
CA LEU A 732 14.41 -2.10 43.93
C LEU A 732 15.19 -0.93 44.57
N PRO A 733 15.18 -0.76 45.91
CA PRO A 733 15.98 0.28 46.57
C PRO A 733 17.46 0.20 46.14
N GLY A 734 17.99 1.29 45.58
CA GLY A 734 19.35 1.34 45.02
C GLY A 734 19.51 0.75 43.62
N GLY A 735 18.44 0.31 42.96
CA GLY A 735 18.41 -0.12 41.56
C GLY A 735 18.74 1.02 40.60
N LEU A 736 19.30 0.71 39.43
CA LEU A 736 19.69 1.72 38.44
C LEU A 736 18.53 2.07 37.51
N VAL A 737 18.27 3.36 37.35
CA VAL A 737 17.35 3.92 36.36
C VAL A 737 18.14 4.40 35.15
N PHE A 738 17.70 4.00 33.94
CA PHE A 738 18.35 4.34 32.68
C PHE A 738 17.45 5.24 31.83
N ALA A 739 17.88 6.47 31.56
CA ALA A 739 17.08 7.42 30.77
C ALA A 739 16.84 6.94 29.33
N CYS A 740 17.76 6.16 28.77
CA CYS A 740 17.66 5.59 27.42
C CYS A 740 16.57 4.50 27.27
N LEU A 741 16.01 4.02 28.38
CA LEU A 741 14.89 3.07 28.38
C LEU A 741 13.52 3.74 28.38
N SER A 742 13.45 5.06 28.55
CA SER A 742 12.19 5.80 28.45
C SER A 742 11.91 6.16 26.99
N HIS A 743 10.77 5.69 26.48
CA HIS A 743 10.29 6.03 25.14
C HIS A 743 10.22 7.56 24.96
N ASP A 744 9.65 8.25 25.95
CA ASP A 744 9.39 9.68 25.87
C ASP A 744 10.68 10.51 25.90
N ILE A 745 11.66 10.16 26.75
CA ILE A 745 12.94 10.88 26.82
C ILE A 745 13.69 10.73 25.50
N VAL A 746 13.75 9.52 24.92
CA VAL A 746 14.44 9.33 23.62
C VAL A 746 13.78 10.15 22.51
N ALA A 747 12.44 10.16 22.45
CA ALA A 747 11.70 10.95 21.48
C ALA A 747 11.89 12.46 21.68
N HIS A 748 11.91 12.92 22.94
CA HIS A 748 12.15 14.31 23.33
C HIS A 748 13.53 14.78 22.86
N GLU A 749 14.59 14.07 23.22
CA GLU A 749 15.96 14.46 22.85
C GLU A 749 16.22 14.40 21.34
N THR A 750 15.63 13.40 20.66
CA THR A 750 15.70 13.32 19.20
C THR A 750 15.01 14.51 18.53
N SER A 751 13.92 15.02 19.13
CA SER A 751 13.18 16.18 18.63
C SER A 751 14.00 17.46 18.73
N HIS A 752 14.80 17.66 19.77
CA HIS A 752 15.75 18.77 19.84
C HIS A 752 16.77 18.73 18.70
N ALA A 753 17.31 17.55 18.38
CA ALA A 753 18.27 17.39 17.28
C ALA A 753 17.65 17.71 15.92
N LEU A 754 16.40 17.28 15.68
CA LEU A 754 15.65 17.58 14.46
C LEU A 754 15.30 19.07 14.36
N LEU A 755 14.88 19.69 15.47
CA LEU A 755 14.58 21.12 15.52
C LEU A 755 15.83 21.98 15.29
N ASP A 756 16.99 21.62 15.86
CA ASP A 756 18.28 22.29 15.57
C ASP A 756 18.65 22.17 14.08
N GLY A 757 18.35 21.02 13.46
CA GLY A 757 18.55 20.79 12.03
C GLY A 757 17.70 21.70 11.14
N LEU A 758 16.42 21.88 11.48
CA LEU A 758 15.48 22.73 10.75
C LEU A 758 15.70 24.23 11.03
N HIS A 759 15.73 24.61 12.31
CA HIS A 759 15.71 26.00 12.80
C HIS A 759 16.95 26.33 13.63
N ARG A 760 18.11 26.36 12.97
CA ARG A 760 19.44 26.54 13.61
C ARG A 760 19.55 27.79 14.50
N ARG A 761 18.71 28.81 14.28
CA ARG A 761 18.74 30.08 15.02
C ARG A 761 17.91 30.07 16.30
N PHE A 762 17.10 29.05 16.54
CA PHE A 762 16.31 28.93 17.77
C PHE A 762 17.18 28.55 18.99
N ARG A 763 18.44 28.12 18.77
CA ARG A 763 19.43 27.95 19.84
C ARG A 763 19.81 29.24 20.58
N LYS A 764 19.53 30.42 20.01
CA LYS A 764 19.86 31.70 20.64
C LYS A 764 18.62 32.25 21.33
N PRO A 765 18.60 32.31 22.67
CA PRO A 765 17.44 32.81 23.40
C PRO A 765 17.31 34.33 23.17
N SER A 766 16.35 34.73 22.34
CA SER A 766 16.06 36.14 22.06
C SER A 766 14.90 36.69 22.89
N ASN A 767 14.07 35.80 23.45
CA ASN A 767 12.95 36.09 24.33
C ASN A 767 12.64 34.84 25.19
N PRO A 768 11.77 34.93 26.22
CA PRO A 768 11.44 33.80 27.10
C PRO A 768 10.79 32.58 26.40
N ASP A 769 10.08 32.79 25.29
CA ASP A 769 9.41 31.71 24.54
C ASP A 769 10.38 30.83 23.76
N VAL A 770 11.59 31.30 23.41
CA VAL A 770 12.47 30.55 22.50
C VAL A 770 12.91 29.22 23.13
N LEU A 771 13.41 29.25 24.37
CA LEU A 771 13.80 28.02 25.08
C LEU A 771 12.57 27.22 25.51
N ALA A 772 11.52 27.90 25.97
CA ALA A 772 10.27 27.25 26.33
C ALA A 772 9.62 26.51 25.15
N PHE A 773 9.76 27.04 23.93
CA PHE A 773 9.29 26.40 22.70
C PHE A 773 10.09 25.15 22.36
N HIS A 774 11.41 25.17 22.55
CA HIS A 774 12.26 23.99 22.36
C HIS A 774 11.79 22.83 23.25
N GLU A 775 11.55 23.11 24.52
CA GLU A 775 11.04 22.15 25.51
C GLU A 775 9.64 21.65 25.16
N ALA A 776 8.70 22.59 24.97
CA ALA A 776 7.31 22.27 24.70
C ALA A 776 7.14 21.47 23.42
N PHE A 777 7.89 21.81 22.37
CA PHE A 777 7.81 21.11 21.10
C PHE A 777 8.33 19.67 21.22
N ALA A 778 9.43 19.45 21.94
CA ALA A 778 9.96 18.11 22.20
C ALA A 778 8.97 17.26 23.03
N ASP A 779 8.32 17.85 24.04
CA ASP A 779 7.25 17.20 24.81
C ASP A 779 6.03 16.86 23.95
N ILE A 780 5.57 17.78 23.10
CA ILE A 780 4.46 17.55 22.16
C ILE A 780 4.78 16.34 21.27
N VAL A 781 5.99 16.27 20.73
CA VAL A 781 6.38 15.13 19.89
C VAL A 781 6.41 13.84 20.69
N ALA A 782 7.03 13.83 21.88
CA ALA A 782 7.12 12.65 22.74
C ALA A 782 5.72 12.12 23.13
N LEU A 783 4.85 13.01 23.65
CA LEU A 783 3.47 12.69 24.01
C LEU A 783 2.71 12.13 22.81
N PHE A 784 2.61 12.87 21.71
CA PHE A 784 1.78 12.42 20.60
C PHE A 784 2.34 11.19 19.90
N GLN A 785 3.67 10.99 19.87
CA GLN A 785 4.27 9.76 19.37
C GLN A 785 3.82 8.55 20.19
N HIS A 786 3.81 8.68 21.52
CA HIS A 786 3.30 7.66 22.42
C HIS A 786 1.81 7.36 22.15
N PHE A 787 0.98 8.40 22.02
CA PHE A 787 -0.42 8.26 21.61
C PHE A 787 -0.61 7.73 20.18
N THR A 788 0.44 7.49 19.38
CA THR A 788 0.28 6.79 18.10
C THR A 788 0.26 5.27 18.25
N LEU A 789 0.60 4.73 19.43
CA LEU A 789 0.68 3.31 19.76
C LEU A 789 -0.70 2.78 20.21
N PRO A 790 -1.46 2.07 19.35
CA PRO A 790 -2.84 1.68 19.65
C PRO A 790 -2.96 0.71 20.83
N ASP A 791 -1.97 -0.18 20.97
CA ASP A 791 -1.98 -1.22 22.01
C ASP A 791 -1.85 -0.61 23.41
N ALA A 792 -0.96 0.38 23.57
CA ALA A 792 -0.83 1.14 24.81
C ALA A 792 -2.08 1.97 25.12
N LEU A 793 -2.74 2.51 24.09
CA LEU A 793 -3.95 3.33 24.22
C LEU A 793 -5.20 2.55 24.63
N ARG A 794 -5.36 1.32 24.13
CA ARG A 794 -6.54 0.48 24.37
C ARG A 794 -6.83 0.32 25.86
N GLU A 795 -5.80 0.08 26.64
CA GLU A 795 -5.90 -0.25 28.05
C GLU A 795 -6.10 0.98 28.90
N GLU A 796 -5.46 2.08 28.53
CA GLU A 796 -5.71 3.38 29.14
C GLU A 796 -7.18 3.82 28.94
N ILE A 797 -7.71 3.61 27.74
CA ILE A 797 -9.12 3.87 27.42
C ILE A 797 -10.04 2.95 28.21
N ALA A 798 -9.71 1.66 28.32
CA ALA A 798 -10.49 0.73 29.13
C ALA A 798 -10.52 1.15 30.61
N ARG A 799 -9.37 1.52 31.18
CA ARG A 799 -9.22 1.94 32.59
C ARG A 799 -9.94 3.25 32.89
N THR A 800 -9.86 4.22 32.00
CA THR A 800 -10.49 5.53 32.17
C THR A 800 -11.98 5.53 31.86
N GLY A 801 -12.53 4.43 31.33
CA GLY A 801 -13.90 4.38 30.83
C GLY A 801 -14.10 5.22 29.56
N GLY A 802 -13.03 5.43 28.79
CA GLY A 802 -13.02 6.21 27.55
C GLY A 802 -12.81 7.70 27.73
N ASP A 803 -12.68 8.17 28.97
CA ASP A 803 -12.47 9.59 29.32
C ASP A 803 -10.98 9.90 29.55
N LEU A 804 -10.32 10.36 28.49
CA LEU A 804 -8.90 10.73 28.51
C LEU A 804 -8.61 12.05 29.28
N ARG A 805 -9.61 12.71 29.87
CA ARG A 805 -9.37 13.81 30.81
C ARG A 805 -9.06 13.35 32.22
N ARG A 806 -9.37 12.10 32.56
CA ARG A 806 -9.03 11.51 33.85
C ARG A 806 -7.54 11.25 33.92
N GLU A 807 -7.03 11.06 35.13
CA GLU A 807 -5.63 10.66 35.35
C GLU A 807 -5.31 9.44 34.47
N ASN A 808 -4.41 9.65 33.51
CA ASN A 808 -3.98 8.63 32.58
C ASN A 808 -2.46 8.62 32.45
N ALA A 809 -1.88 7.43 32.32
CA ALA A 809 -0.43 7.25 32.32
C ALA A 809 0.21 7.78 31.03
N LEU A 810 -0.58 7.85 29.94
CA LEU A 810 -0.14 8.30 28.63
C LEU A 810 0.03 9.83 28.55
N ALA A 811 -0.74 10.61 29.32
CA ALA A 811 -0.61 12.07 29.40
C ALA A 811 0.51 12.54 30.36
N LYS A 812 1.27 11.60 30.92
CA LYS A 812 2.38 11.83 31.83
C LYS A 812 3.70 11.49 31.16
N LEU A 813 4.65 12.42 31.17
CA LEU A 813 5.97 12.24 30.56
C LEU A 813 6.99 11.68 31.56
N ALA A 814 7.70 10.65 31.12
CA ALA A 814 8.86 10.09 31.82
C ALA A 814 8.58 9.77 33.31
N VAL A 815 7.61 8.88 33.54
CA VAL A 815 7.07 8.55 34.87
C VAL A 815 8.14 7.96 35.79
N GLN A 816 8.90 6.96 35.33
CA GLN A 816 9.97 6.35 36.14
C GLN A 816 11.06 7.35 36.52
N PHE A 817 11.48 8.19 35.57
CA PHE A 817 12.52 9.19 35.81
C PHE A 817 12.07 10.26 36.81
N GLY A 818 10.82 10.75 36.68
CA GLY A 818 10.23 11.71 37.62
C GLY A 818 10.09 11.14 39.04
N ARG A 819 9.65 9.89 39.17
CA ARG A 819 9.54 9.21 40.47
C ARG A 819 10.90 9.04 41.14
N ALA A 820 11.94 8.71 40.38
CA ALA A 820 13.28 8.46 40.90
C ALA A 820 14.03 9.75 41.29
N THR A 821 13.78 10.88 40.60
CA THR A 821 14.43 12.18 40.90
C THR A 821 13.67 13.02 41.91
N ARG A 822 12.33 13.12 41.81
CA ARG A 822 11.49 14.00 42.64
C ARG A 822 10.78 13.27 43.78
N GLY A 823 10.86 11.93 43.85
CA GLY A 823 10.24 11.10 44.88
C GLY A 823 8.73 10.85 44.71
N TYR A 824 8.05 11.56 43.80
CA TYR A 824 6.63 11.37 43.45
C TYR A 824 6.33 11.87 42.01
N GLY A 825 5.40 11.21 41.31
CA GLY A 825 4.83 11.69 40.03
C GLY A 825 5.71 11.55 38.78
N ALA A 826 5.20 12.03 37.66
CA ALA A 826 5.93 12.10 36.38
C ALA A 826 6.81 13.36 36.32
N LEU A 827 7.76 13.42 35.40
CA LEU A 827 8.55 14.66 35.18
C LEU A 827 7.62 15.82 34.82
N ARG A 828 6.60 15.54 33.99
CA ARG A 828 5.57 16.50 33.58
C ARG A 828 4.22 15.77 33.44
N ASP A 829 3.14 16.44 33.81
CA ASP A 829 1.76 15.98 33.64
C ASP A 829 1.02 17.03 32.79
N ALA A 830 0.55 16.62 31.61
CA ALA A 830 -0.06 17.53 30.64
C ALA A 830 -1.50 17.94 31.01
N ILE A 831 -2.12 17.28 32.00
CA ILE A 831 -3.56 17.38 32.30
C ILE A 831 -3.88 17.71 33.76
N GLY A 832 -2.94 17.55 34.69
CA GLY A 832 -3.21 17.83 36.10
C GLY A 832 -1.99 17.76 37.00
N GLU A 833 -2.25 17.80 38.30
CA GLU A 833 -1.24 17.66 39.35
C GLU A 833 -1.80 16.87 40.53
N VAL A 834 -0.93 16.17 41.26
CA VAL A 834 -1.35 15.45 42.47
C VAL A 834 -1.23 16.40 43.66
N LYS A 835 -2.38 16.86 44.16
CA LYS A 835 -2.49 17.68 45.37
C LYS A 835 -3.00 16.82 46.52
N ASN A 836 -2.28 16.80 47.64
CA ASN A 836 -2.65 16.04 48.84
C ASN A 836 -2.95 14.54 48.58
N GLY A 837 -2.23 13.90 47.66
CA GLY A 837 -2.44 12.48 47.30
C GLY A 837 -3.66 12.21 46.42
N LYS A 838 -4.34 13.23 45.90
CA LYS A 838 -5.40 13.11 44.90
C LYS A 838 -5.00 13.86 43.63
N TRP A 839 -5.21 13.24 42.48
CA TRP A 839 -5.00 13.88 41.19
C TRP A 839 -6.13 14.88 40.92
N GLU A 840 -5.78 16.11 40.61
CA GLU A 840 -6.71 17.19 40.24
C GLU A 840 -6.35 17.73 38.85
N PRO A 841 -7.33 17.93 37.94
CA PRO A 841 -7.06 18.50 36.63
C PRO A 841 -6.63 19.97 36.74
N ALA A 842 -5.60 20.36 35.97
CA ALA A 842 -5.09 21.72 35.98
C ALA A 842 -6.08 22.67 35.28
N PRO A 843 -6.69 23.65 35.98
CA PRO A 843 -7.63 24.56 35.35
C PRO A 843 -6.92 25.45 34.32
N PRO A 844 -7.55 25.75 33.17
CA PRO A 844 -6.99 26.71 32.23
C PRO A 844 -7.03 28.12 32.83
N GLU A 845 -5.87 28.66 33.16
CA GLU A 845 -5.72 30.00 33.70
C GLU A 845 -5.31 31.01 32.61
N ARG A 846 -6.13 32.04 32.40
CA ARG A 846 -5.95 32.99 31.28
C ARG A 846 -4.73 33.90 31.39
N ARG A 847 -4.04 33.90 32.54
CA ARG A 847 -2.85 34.73 32.79
C ARG A 847 -1.56 33.94 32.95
N ILE A 848 -1.64 32.60 32.96
CA ILE A 848 -0.51 31.73 33.27
C ILE A 848 0.67 31.96 32.29
N TYR A 849 0.37 32.14 31.00
CA TYR A 849 1.39 32.43 30.00
C TYR A 849 2.12 33.77 30.23
N GLN A 850 1.47 34.79 30.81
CA GLN A 850 2.14 36.07 31.10
C GLN A 850 2.96 36.02 32.39
N GLU A 851 2.61 35.14 33.33
CA GLU A 851 3.17 35.08 34.68
C GLU A 851 4.31 34.05 34.82
N THR A 852 4.38 33.06 33.93
CA THR A 852 5.40 32.01 33.96
C THR A 852 6.63 32.35 33.11
N MET A 853 7.79 32.54 33.75
CA MET A 853 9.04 32.94 33.07
C MET A 853 10.05 31.80 32.89
N GLU A 854 10.03 30.80 33.77
CA GLU A 854 10.91 29.62 33.68
C GLU A 854 10.56 28.80 32.43
N ALA A 855 11.58 28.31 31.71
CA ALA A 855 11.41 27.76 30.36
C ALA A 855 10.59 26.46 30.34
N HIS A 856 10.79 25.57 31.31
CA HIS A 856 10.03 24.31 31.40
C HIS A 856 8.57 24.57 31.77
N ASP A 857 8.32 25.35 32.81
CA ASP A 857 6.97 25.69 33.27
C ASP A 857 6.20 26.46 32.19
N ARG A 858 6.87 27.40 31.51
CA ARG A 858 6.30 28.15 30.40
C ARG A 858 6.02 27.23 29.22
N GLY A 859 6.92 26.29 28.94
CA GLY A 859 6.73 25.26 27.91
C GLY A 859 5.50 24.39 28.17
N ALA A 860 5.27 23.98 29.43
CA ALA A 860 4.11 23.20 29.84
C ALA A 860 2.78 23.90 29.51
N VAL A 861 2.74 25.24 29.51
CA VAL A 861 1.55 26.00 29.08
C VAL A 861 1.21 25.72 27.60
N LEU A 862 2.21 25.66 26.73
CA LEU A 862 2.01 25.34 25.30
C LEU A 862 1.60 23.87 25.12
N VAL A 863 2.26 22.94 25.81
CA VAL A 863 1.89 21.51 25.80
C VAL A 863 0.43 21.33 26.20
N GLY A 864 0.03 21.94 27.32
CA GLY A 864 -1.34 21.89 27.81
C GLY A 864 -2.35 22.50 26.82
N ALA A 865 -2.00 23.56 26.10
CA ALA A 865 -2.86 24.15 25.07
C ALA A 865 -3.10 23.18 23.90
N VAL A 866 -2.04 22.56 23.38
CA VAL A 866 -2.16 21.61 22.27
C VAL A 866 -2.87 20.33 22.71
N PHE A 867 -2.58 19.83 23.91
CA PHE A 867 -3.21 18.62 24.45
C PHE A 867 -4.71 18.82 24.75
N ASP A 868 -5.11 19.98 25.28
CA ASP A 868 -6.53 20.32 25.47
C ASP A 868 -7.27 20.40 24.12
N ALA A 869 -6.65 20.96 23.08
CA ALA A 869 -7.22 20.93 21.73
C ALA A 869 -7.39 19.50 21.21
N PHE A 870 -6.41 18.61 21.47
CA PHE A 870 -6.52 17.19 21.16
C PHE A 870 -7.70 16.52 21.86
N LEU A 871 -7.84 16.70 23.17
CA LEU A 871 -8.91 16.12 23.97
C LEU A 871 -10.29 16.62 23.49
N LYS A 872 -10.43 17.91 23.20
CA LYS A 872 -11.68 18.48 22.63
C LYS A 872 -12.10 17.77 21.33
N ILE A 873 -11.15 17.46 20.44
CA ILE A 873 -11.44 16.72 19.20
C ILE A 873 -11.71 15.24 19.46
N TYR A 874 -10.96 14.63 20.38
CA TYR A 874 -11.20 13.24 20.79
C TYR A 874 -12.61 13.08 21.33
N ASP A 875 -13.06 13.89 22.30
CA ASP A 875 -14.38 13.76 22.89
C ASP A 875 -15.50 13.93 21.86
N MET A 876 -15.36 14.91 20.97
CA MET A 876 -16.33 15.15 19.90
C MET A 876 -16.50 13.90 19.02
N ARG A 877 -15.39 13.21 18.70
CA ARG A 877 -15.39 12.01 17.86
C ARG A 877 -15.77 10.75 18.65
N ALA A 878 -15.31 10.62 19.89
CA ALA A 878 -15.65 9.53 20.79
C ALA A 878 -17.15 9.50 21.10
N ALA A 879 -17.79 10.66 21.25
CA ALA A 879 -19.23 10.76 21.49
C ALA A 879 -20.08 10.09 20.40
N GLU A 880 -19.60 10.04 19.15
CA GLU A 880 -20.26 9.30 18.07
C GLU A 880 -20.29 7.80 18.37
N PHE A 881 -19.14 7.22 18.72
CA PHE A 881 -19.03 5.79 19.05
C PHE A 881 -19.74 5.43 20.35
N ILE A 882 -19.66 6.30 21.36
CA ILE A 882 -20.37 6.10 22.62
C ILE A 882 -21.88 6.11 22.40
N ARG A 883 -22.43 7.04 21.61
CA ARG A 883 -23.86 7.03 21.26
C ARG A 883 -24.26 5.76 20.52
N LEU A 884 -23.45 5.31 19.57
CA LEU A 884 -23.71 4.05 18.86
C LEU A 884 -23.74 2.85 19.80
N ALA A 885 -22.78 2.76 20.73
CA ALA A 885 -22.68 1.66 21.68
C ALA A 885 -23.76 1.69 22.79
N THR A 886 -24.36 2.85 23.05
CA THR A 886 -25.33 3.07 24.13
C THR A 886 -26.77 3.22 23.63
N GLY A 887 -27.04 2.91 22.35
CA GLY A 887 -28.39 3.05 21.77
C GLY A 887 -28.87 4.50 21.68
N GLY A 888 -27.94 5.46 21.61
CA GLY A 888 -28.21 6.89 21.45
C GLY A 888 -28.19 7.72 22.73
N SER A 889 -28.13 7.10 23.92
CA SER A 889 -28.14 7.85 25.19
C SER A 889 -26.88 8.70 25.40
N GLY A 890 -25.74 8.24 24.86
CA GLY A 890 -24.44 8.86 25.09
C GLY A 890 -23.89 8.63 26.50
N VAL A 891 -24.56 7.82 27.32
CA VAL A 891 -24.18 7.50 28.70
C VAL A 891 -23.76 6.05 28.77
N LEU A 892 -22.49 5.82 29.12
CA LEU A 892 -21.95 4.48 29.29
C LEU A 892 -22.53 3.82 30.55
N PRO A 893 -22.91 2.53 30.49
CA PRO A 893 -23.33 1.79 31.68
C PRO A 893 -22.17 1.68 32.68
N GLU A 894 -22.50 1.51 33.96
CA GLU A 894 -21.48 1.24 34.99
C GLU A 894 -20.76 -0.08 34.68
N GLY A 895 -19.43 -0.09 34.85
CA GLY A 895 -18.57 -1.25 34.60
C GLY A 895 -17.54 -1.02 33.49
N ALA A 896 -16.94 -2.11 33.00
CA ALA A 896 -15.90 -2.06 31.98
C ALA A 896 -16.46 -1.75 30.58
N LEU A 897 -15.69 -1.04 29.77
CA LEU A 897 -16.05 -0.81 28.36
C LEU A 897 -16.10 -2.13 27.59
N PRO A 898 -17.07 -2.32 26.67
CA PRO A 898 -17.02 -3.42 25.72
C PRO A 898 -15.72 -3.39 24.91
N ALA A 899 -15.07 -4.56 24.73
CA ALA A 899 -13.76 -4.65 24.07
C ALA A 899 -13.72 -3.98 22.68
N GLY A 900 -14.75 -4.21 21.85
CA GLY A 900 -14.84 -3.58 20.53
C GLY A 900 -15.01 -2.04 20.57
N LEU A 901 -15.60 -1.50 21.64
CA LEU A 901 -15.69 -0.05 21.84
C LEU A 901 -14.34 0.52 22.29
N ALA A 902 -13.65 -0.15 23.21
CA ALA A 902 -12.30 0.24 23.64
C ALA A 902 -11.32 0.25 22.44
N ASP A 903 -11.36 -0.78 21.60
CA ASP A 903 -10.58 -0.86 20.36
C ASP A 903 -10.87 0.29 19.40
N ARG A 904 -12.16 0.62 19.22
CA ARG A 904 -12.55 1.69 18.33
C ARG A 904 -12.10 3.06 18.84
N LEU A 905 -12.26 3.30 20.14
CA LEU A 905 -11.82 4.54 20.79
C LEU A 905 -10.29 4.68 20.73
N ALA A 906 -9.54 3.60 20.93
CA ALA A 906 -8.08 3.58 20.84
C ALA A 906 -7.58 3.86 19.42
N ALA A 907 -8.15 3.20 18.41
CA ALA A 907 -7.82 3.44 17.02
C ALA A 907 -8.13 4.89 16.61
N GLU A 908 -9.23 5.45 17.13
CA GLU A 908 -9.61 6.83 16.87
C GLU A 908 -8.68 7.83 17.58
N ALA A 909 -8.36 7.63 18.85
CA ALA A 909 -7.39 8.43 19.59
C ALA A 909 -6.02 8.44 18.88
N ALA A 910 -5.53 7.26 18.46
CA ALA A 910 -4.27 7.14 17.73
C ALA A 910 -4.30 7.85 16.37
N LYS A 911 -5.44 7.82 15.67
CA LYS A 911 -5.62 8.55 14.41
C LYS A 911 -5.60 10.06 14.63
N ILE A 912 -6.27 10.55 15.68
CA ILE A 912 -6.30 11.96 16.03
C ILE A 912 -4.89 12.42 16.45
N ALA A 913 -4.20 11.67 17.31
CA ALA A 913 -2.84 11.95 17.76
C ALA A 913 -1.83 12.03 16.60
N ARG A 914 -1.88 11.07 15.66
CA ARG A 914 -1.05 11.13 14.43
C ARG A 914 -1.28 12.41 13.63
N HIS A 915 -2.52 12.86 13.55
CA HIS A 915 -2.87 14.07 12.81
C HIS A 915 -2.35 15.34 13.52
N TRP A 916 -2.48 15.42 14.85
CA TRP A 916 -1.91 16.51 15.64
C TRP A 916 -0.39 16.58 15.53
N LEU A 917 0.28 15.44 15.66
CA LEU A 917 1.72 15.36 15.50
C LEU A 917 2.16 15.91 14.13
N ASP A 918 1.44 15.55 13.06
CA ASP A 918 1.70 16.06 11.71
C ASP A 918 1.48 17.57 11.61
N ILE A 919 0.41 18.11 12.19
CA ILE A 919 0.16 19.56 12.21
C ILE A 919 1.30 20.27 12.93
N CYS A 920 1.68 19.81 14.13
CA CYS A 920 2.71 20.41 14.96
C CYS A 920 4.08 20.44 14.27
N ILE A 921 4.48 19.34 13.62
CA ILE A 921 5.74 19.28 12.89
C ILE A 921 5.68 20.14 11.61
N ARG A 922 4.60 20.05 10.83
CA ARG A 922 4.44 20.87 9.60
C ARG A 922 4.49 22.37 9.89
N ALA A 923 3.94 22.80 11.02
CA ALA A 923 3.92 24.18 11.44
C ALA A 923 5.32 24.79 11.56
N LEU A 924 6.37 24.00 11.78
CA LEU A 924 7.75 24.50 11.79
C LEU A 924 8.11 25.24 10.49
N ASP A 925 7.63 24.80 9.33
CA ASP A 925 7.91 25.50 8.06
C ASP A 925 7.15 26.84 7.93
N TYR A 926 6.18 27.10 8.83
CA TYR A 926 5.38 28.33 8.89
C TYR A 926 5.76 29.22 10.08
N CYS A 927 6.87 28.92 10.76
CA CYS A 927 7.42 29.72 11.85
C CYS A 927 8.33 30.85 11.33
N PRO A 928 8.49 31.94 12.10
CA PRO A 928 9.53 32.93 11.83
C PRO A 928 10.92 32.29 11.95
N PRO A 929 11.95 32.81 11.26
CA PRO A 929 13.29 32.20 11.25
C PRO A 929 14.09 32.48 12.54
N VAL A 930 13.60 33.40 13.38
CA VAL A 930 14.17 33.80 14.67
C VAL A 930 13.04 34.27 15.59
N ASP A 931 13.30 34.39 16.89
CA ASP A 931 12.46 35.18 17.80
C ASP A 931 10.98 34.75 17.81
N ILE A 932 10.76 33.43 17.80
CA ILE A 932 9.44 32.80 17.84
C ILE A 932 8.74 33.12 19.17
N THR A 933 7.42 33.29 19.10
CA THR A 933 6.52 33.31 20.26
C THR A 933 5.48 32.19 20.14
N PHE A 934 4.82 31.82 21.24
CA PHE A 934 3.72 30.83 21.18
C PHE A 934 2.55 31.33 20.32
N GLY A 935 2.34 32.65 20.26
CA GLY A 935 1.39 33.27 19.35
C GLY A 935 1.76 33.06 17.88
N ASP A 936 3.04 33.17 17.52
CA ASP A 936 3.52 32.85 16.17
C ASP A 936 3.30 31.37 15.83
N TYR A 937 3.55 30.48 16.79
CA TYR A 937 3.33 29.05 16.59
C TYR A 937 1.85 28.71 16.41
N LEU A 938 0.92 29.36 17.13
CA LEU A 938 -0.51 29.24 16.88
C LEU A 938 -0.87 29.57 15.42
N ARG A 939 -0.37 30.72 14.92
CA ARG A 939 -0.59 31.11 13.53
C ARG A 939 0.00 30.08 12.57
N ALA A 940 1.18 29.56 12.88
CA ALA A 940 1.84 28.52 12.09
C ALA A 940 1.02 27.22 12.04
N LEU A 941 0.50 26.73 13.18
CA LEU A 941 -0.36 25.55 13.28
C LEU A 941 -1.60 25.68 12.40
N ILE A 942 -2.33 26.79 12.54
CA ILE A 942 -3.57 27.03 11.81
C ILE A 942 -3.31 27.18 10.30
N THR A 943 -2.25 27.90 9.94
CA THR A 943 -1.87 28.09 8.53
C THR A 943 -1.45 26.77 7.88
N ALA A 944 -0.62 25.98 8.56
CA ALA A 944 -0.12 24.71 8.07
C ALA A 944 -1.24 23.68 7.85
N ASP A 945 -2.21 23.65 8.76
CA ASP A 945 -3.37 22.78 8.63
C ASP A 945 -4.30 23.25 7.50
N ARG A 946 -4.65 24.54 7.45
CA ARG A 946 -5.50 25.10 6.37
C ARG A 946 -4.96 24.85 4.98
N ASP A 947 -3.64 24.89 4.86
CA ASP A 947 -3.00 24.65 3.59
C ASP A 947 -3.16 23.22 3.08
N LEU A 948 -3.04 22.24 3.97
CA LEU A 948 -3.11 20.84 3.56
C LEU A 948 -4.54 20.29 3.60
N VAL A 949 -5.36 20.84 4.50
CA VAL A 949 -6.76 20.49 4.72
C VAL A 949 -7.60 21.79 4.69
N PRO A 950 -7.98 22.28 3.50
CA PRO A 950 -8.75 23.51 3.38
C PRO A 950 -10.10 23.42 4.12
N ASP A 951 -10.80 22.30 3.97
CA ASP A 951 -12.10 22.02 4.59
C ASP A 951 -11.94 21.30 5.95
N ASP A 952 -11.98 22.08 7.04
CA ASP A 952 -11.87 21.58 8.42
C ASP A 952 -13.23 21.11 8.94
N LYS A 953 -13.73 20.00 8.38
CA LYS A 953 -15.01 19.38 8.76
C LYS A 953 -15.11 18.98 10.24
N ARG A 954 -13.98 18.88 10.93
CA ARG A 954 -13.89 18.38 12.31
C ARG A 954 -13.44 19.46 13.29
N SER A 955 -13.33 20.71 12.85
CA SER A 955 -13.05 21.88 13.70
C SER A 955 -11.72 21.83 14.47
N TYR A 956 -10.68 21.19 13.92
CA TYR A 956 -9.34 21.14 14.52
C TYR A 956 -8.78 22.55 14.78
N ARG A 957 -8.99 23.47 13.83
CA ARG A 957 -8.49 24.85 13.94
C ARG A 957 -9.22 25.65 15.02
N VAL A 958 -10.52 25.39 15.19
CA VAL A 958 -11.32 26.01 16.27
C VAL A 958 -10.86 25.49 17.64
N ALA A 959 -10.58 24.20 17.75
CA ALA A 959 -10.09 23.60 19.00
C ALA A 959 -8.75 24.22 19.43
N LEU A 960 -7.81 24.41 18.49
CA LEU A 960 -6.54 25.12 18.73
C LEU A 960 -6.75 26.54 19.23
N VAL A 961 -7.51 27.35 18.49
CA VAL A 961 -7.74 28.76 18.84
C VAL A 961 -8.40 28.88 20.22
N SER A 962 -9.36 28.00 20.53
CA SER A 962 -9.97 27.98 21.86
C SER A 962 -8.95 27.63 22.94
N ALA A 963 -8.20 26.54 22.78
CA ALA A 963 -7.31 26.04 23.83
C ALA A 963 -6.14 27.00 24.14
N PHE A 964 -5.62 27.69 23.11
CA PHE A 964 -4.60 28.74 23.27
C PHE A 964 -5.17 29.97 23.98
N ARG A 965 -6.37 30.42 23.58
CA ARG A 965 -7.08 31.53 24.24
C ARG A 965 -7.34 31.23 25.71
N ASP A 966 -7.76 30.01 26.03
CA ASP A 966 -8.12 29.60 27.39
C ASP A 966 -6.88 29.64 28.33
N ARG A 967 -5.65 29.62 27.78
CA ARG A 967 -4.36 29.75 28.50
C ARG A 967 -3.66 31.10 28.31
N GLY A 968 -4.35 32.09 27.75
CA GLY A 968 -3.82 33.44 27.58
C GLY A 968 -2.78 33.59 26.45
N ILE A 969 -2.64 32.61 25.57
CA ILE A 969 -1.74 32.68 24.41
C ILE A 969 -2.48 33.34 23.25
N PHE A 970 -1.98 34.50 22.81
CA PHE A 970 -2.58 35.28 21.73
C PHE A 970 -1.55 35.56 20.63
N ALA A 971 -2.01 35.49 19.38
CA ALA A 971 -1.23 35.93 18.24
C ALA A 971 -1.08 37.46 18.24
N GLU A 972 0.14 37.98 18.06
CA GLU A 972 0.35 39.41 17.91
C GLU A 972 -0.15 39.91 16.54
N GLY A 973 -0.67 41.14 16.50
CA GLY A 973 -1.05 41.82 15.26
C GLY A 973 -2.35 41.35 14.60
N VAL A 974 -3.16 40.51 15.27
CA VAL A 974 -4.49 40.10 14.80
C VAL A 974 -5.60 40.86 15.53
N ARG A 975 -6.69 41.19 14.84
CA ARG A 975 -7.84 41.90 15.43
C ARG A 975 -8.90 40.96 16.02
N HIS A 976 -8.92 39.71 15.58
CA HIS A 976 -9.90 38.72 15.97
C HIS A 976 -9.23 37.37 16.23
N LEU A 977 -9.78 36.60 17.17
CA LEU A 977 -9.35 35.24 17.49
C LEU A 977 -10.26 34.22 16.82
N SER A 978 -10.25 34.22 15.48
CA SER A 978 -10.90 33.20 14.65
C SER A 978 -9.86 32.49 13.80
N PRO A 979 -10.10 31.23 13.38
CA PRO A 979 -9.18 30.50 12.50
C PRO A 979 -8.74 31.30 11.27
N ASP A 980 -9.64 32.06 10.64
CA ASP A 980 -9.31 32.87 9.46
C ASP A 980 -8.43 34.08 9.78
N ALA A 981 -8.66 34.73 10.93
CA ALA A 981 -7.93 35.94 11.32
C ALA A 981 -6.50 35.65 11.82
N VAL A 982 -6.23 34.43 12.28
CA VAL A 982 -4.90 34.04 12.77
C VAL A 982 -3.98 33.49 11.67
N VAL A 983 -4.48 33.25 10.46
CA VAL A 983 -3.63 32.75 9.37
C VAL A 983 -2.58 33.78 8.97
N TRP A 984 -1.40 33.30 8.55
CA TRP A 984 -0.41 34.17 7.91
C TRP A 984 -0.94 34.78 6.62
N GLU A 985 -0.47 35.98 6.31
CA GLU A 985 -0.88 36.74 5.13
C GLU A 985 0.19 36.69 4.03
N PRO A 986 -0.20 36.83 2.75
CA PRO A 986 0.75 37.08 1.67
C PRO A 986 1.46 38.43 1.84
N PRO A 987 2.61 38.65 1.18
CA PRO A 987 3.27 39.95 1.22
C PRO A 987 2.36 41.05 0.64
N PRO A 988 2.35 42.26 1.26
CA PRO A 988 1.46 43.35 0.83
C PRO A 988 1.75 43.82 -0.60
N GLN A 989 2.99 43.62 -1.06
CA GLN A 989 3.40 43.76 -2.45
C GLN A 989 4.03 42.44 -2.90
N PRO A 990 3.62 41.88 -4.05
CA PRO A 990 4.21 40.64 -4.55
C PRO A 990 5.66 40.87 -4.98
N LEU A 991 6.54 39.92 -4.64
CA LEU A 991 7.91 39.90 -5.15
C LEU A 991 7.88 39.60 -6.65
N ARG A 992 8.27 40.58 -7.46
CA ARG A 992 8.35 40.48 -8.91
C ARG A 992 9.54 39.56 -9.23
N LYS A 993 9.43 38.73 -10.28
CA LYS A 993 10.50 37.84 -10.78
C LYS A 993 10.93 36.65 -9.90
N VAL A 994 10.15 36.22 -8.90
CA VAL A 994 10.43 34.96 -8.15
C VAL A 994 10.57 33.74 -9.09
N ALA A 995 9.80 33.69 -10.18
CA ALA A 995 9.91 32.63 -11.18
C ALA A 995 11.30 32.53 -11.83
N ASN A 996 12.09 33.62 -11.88
CA ASN A 996 13.44 33.61 -12.44
C ASN A 996 14.39 32.82 -11.54
N VAL A 997 14.35 33.06 -10.23
CA VAL A 997 15.24 32.38 -9.28
C VAL A 997 14.86 30.91 -9.14
N LEU A 998 13.57 30.56 -9.18
CA LEU A 998 13.12 29.17 -9.13
C LEU A 998 13.67 28.32 -10.29
N LYS A 999 13.78 28.88 -11.50
CA LYS A 999 14.33 28.18 -12.67
C LYS A 999 15.82 27.85 -12.56
N ALA A 1000 16.55 28.58 -11.73
CA ALA A 1000 17.97 28.37 -11.51
C ALA A 1000 18.27 27.34 -10.42
N MET A 1001 17.26 26.90 -9.66
CA MET A 1001 17.42 26.02 -8.49
C MET A 1001 17.20 24.54 -8.82
N ASN A 1002 17.87 23.66 -8.07
CA ASN A 1002 17.55 22.23 -8.04
C ASN A 1002 16.58 21.94 -6.89
N LEU A 1003 15.39 21.42 -7.20
CA LEU A 1003 14.30 21.23 -6.23
C LEU A 1003 13.92 19.74 -6.04
N ASP A 1004 14.81 18.81 -6.39
CA ASP A 1004 14.58 17.36 -6.33
C ASP A 1004 14.78 16.75 -4.93
N TRP A 1005 14.89 17.59 -3.90
CA TRP A 1005 14.93 17.13 -2.52
C TRP A 1005 13.54 16.65 -2.06
N ASP A 1006 13.31 15.35 -2.11
CA ASP A 1006 12.10 14.68 -1.61
C ASP A 1006 12.41 13.61 -0.55
N LEU A 1007 11.52 12.63 -0.35
CA LEU A 1007 11.69 11.52 0.60
C LEU A 1007 12.65 10.41 0.13
N THR A 1008 13.04 10.43 -1.14
CA THR A 1008 13.95 9.47 -1.76
C THR A 1008 15.35 10.05 -1.98
N ALA A 1009 15.49 11.37 -1.83
CA ALA A 1009 16.74 12.08 -2.02
C ALA A 1009 17.85 11.60 -1.06
N ASN A 1010 19.08 11.50 -1.59
CA ASN A 1010 20.26 11.31 -0.76
C ASN A 1010 20.47 12.55 0.14
N ARG A 1011 20.61 12.35 1.45
CA ARG A 1011 20.69 13.45 2.43
C ARG A 1011 21.90 14.36 2.24
N ARG A 1012 23.04 13.81 1.83
CA ARG A 1012 24.23 14.63 1.52
C ARG A 1012 23.97 15.50 0.30
N ALA A 1013 23.41 14.91 -0.76
CA ALA A 1013 23.03 15.67 -1.95
C ALA A 1013 21.99 16.75 -1.62
N ALA A 1014 20.98 16.44 -0.82
CA ALA A 1014 19.99 17.40 -0.34
C ALA A 1014 20.63 18.55 0.46
N PHE A 1015 21.60 18.25 1.34
CA PHE A 1015 22.37 19.26 2.06
C PHE A 1015 23.17 20.18 1.13
N ASP A 1016 23.88 19.60 0.16
CA ASP A 1016 24.69 20.35 -0.79
C ASP A 1016 23.81 21.24 -1.70
N VAL A 1017 22.70 20.68 -2.22
CA VAL A 1017 21.70 21.40 -3.03
C VAL A 1017 21.04 22.54 -2.24
N SER A 1018 20.71 22.32 -0.96
CA SER A 1018 20.13 23.38 -0.12
C SER A 1018 21.08 24.58 0.03
N ARG A 1019 22.38 24.33 0.15
CA ARG A 1019 23.41 25.39 0.23
C ARG A 1019 23.62 26.09 -1.11
N GLU A 1020 23.60 25.36 -2.21
CA GLU A 1020 23.67 25.93 -3.55
C GLU A 1020 22.45 26.82 -3.82
N ASN A 1021 21.24 26.31 -3.56
CA ASN A 1021 20.01 27.08 -3.67
C ASN A 1021 20.01 28.31 -2.76
N ALA A 1022 20.54 28.21 -1.53
CA ALA A 1022 20.69 29.36 -0.65
C ALA A 1022 21.62 30.43 -1.25
N ALA A 1023 22.72 30.04 -1.88
CA ALA A 1023 23.61 30.98 -2.59
C ALA A 1023 22.93 31.61 -3.81
N ILE A 1024 22.20 30.82 -4.60
CA ILE A 1024 21.42 31.29 -5.75
C ILE A 1024 20.36 32.31 -5.31
N PHE A 1025 19.58 31.98 -4.26
CA PHE A 1025 18.56 32.87 -3.72
C PHE A 1025 19.17 34.14 -3.12
N HIS A 1026 20.30 34.02 -2.41
CA HIS A 1026 21.03 35.17 -1.89
C HIS A 1026 21.48 36.11 -3.01
N ASN A 1027 22.09 35.58 -4.07
CA ASN A 1027 22.55 36.39 -5.20
C ASN A 1027 21.39 37.08 -5.92
N TRP A 1028 20.26 36.38 -6.06
CA TRP A 1028 19.01 36.97 -6.58
C TRP A 1028 18.51 38.10 -5.68
N LEU A 1029 18.43 37.90 -4.36
CA LEU A 1029 18.05 38.93 -3.39
C LEU A 1029 18.97 40.15 -3.45
N MET A 1030 20.27 39.94 -3.69
CA MET A 1030 21.26 41.02 -3.71
C MET A 1030 21.32 41.80 -5.03
N SER A 1031 20.73 41.29 -6.13
CA SER A 1031 20.67 41.99 -7.42
C SER A 1031 19.55 43.05 -7.45
N PRO A 1032 19.87 44.36 -7.61
CA PRO A 1032 18.86 45.42 -7.70
C PRO A 1032 17.97 45.32 -8.95
N ASP A 1033 18.46 44.69 -10.01
CA ASP A 1033 17.71 44.49 -11.26
C ASP A 1033 16.64 43.40 -11.11
N GLU A 1034 16.87 42.44 -10.21
CA GLU A 1034 15.95 41.32 -9.95
C GLU A 1034 14.98 41.61 -8.80
N VAL A 1035 15.48 42.19 -7.71
CA VAL A 1035 14.70 42.55 -6.52
C VAL A 1035 14.97 44.01 -6.21
N THR A 1036 13.92 44.82 -6.11
CA THR A 1036 14.01 46.25 -5.77
C THR A 1036 14.25 46.48 -4.28
N ASP A 1037 14.71 47.67 -3.89
CA ASP A 1037 14.88 47.99 -2.46
C ASP A 1037 13.55 48.06 -1.69
N GLY A 1038 12.46 48.47 -2.34
CA GLY A 1038 11.12 48.41 -1.74
C GLY A 1038 10.63 46.98 -1.46
N GLU A 1039 11.02 46.02 -2.29
CA GLU A 1039 10.76 44.59 -2.05
C GLU A 1039 11.60 44.05 -0.88
N ILE A 1040 12.87 44.44 -0.78
CA ILE A 1040 13.73 44.11 0.38
C ILE A 1040 13.19 44.72 1.68
N GLU A 1041 12.72 45.97 1.64
CA GLU A 1041 12.08 46.62 2.78
C GLU A 1041 10.76 45.92 3.18
N THR A 1042 9.99 45.43 2.20
CA THR A 1042 8.79 44.62 2.44
C THR A 1042 9.13 43.34 3.22
N LEU A 1043 10.27 42.72 2.93
CA LEU A 1043 10.80 41.58 3.70
C LEU A 1043 11.29 41.96 5.11
N GLY A 1044 11.45 43.25 5.40
CA GLY A 1044 11.96 43.77 6.66
C GLY A 1044 13.48 43.71 6.78
N LEU A 1045 14.17 43.78 5.64
CA LEU A 1045 15.62 43.66 5.49
C LEU A 1045 16.23 44.94 4.91
N VAL A 1046 17.56 45.06 4.92
CA VAL A 1046 18.33 46.15 4.32
C VAL A 1046 19.44 45.58 3.43
N ARG A 1047 19.51 45.96 2.15
CA ARG A 1047 20.45 45.37 1.18
C ARG A 1047 21.92 45.72 1.47
N ALA A 1048 22.22 46.96 1.87
CA ALA A 1048 23.60 47.44 1.99
C ALA A 1048 24.27 46.99 3.31
N PRO A 1049 25.21 46.02 3.31
CA PRO A 1049 25.91 45.59 4.51
C PRO A 1049 26.83 46.71 5.03
N GLY A 1050 26.86 46.91 6.35
CA GLY A 1050 27.67 47.93 7.00
C GLY A 1050 27.09 49.35 6.94
N SER A 1051 25.89 49.52 6.38
CA SER A 1051 25.15 50.77 6.47
C SER A 1051 24.85 51.11 7.93
N ASP A 1052 25.11 52.37 8.28
CA ASP A 1052 24.69 52.91 9.56
C ASP A 1052 23.16 52.99 9.57
N GLY A 1053 22.56 52.49 10.63
CA GLY A 1053 21.13 52.36 10.77
C GLY A 1053 20.70 52.61 12.20
N ARG A 1054 19.66 53.43 12.35
CA ARG A 1054 19.12 53.80 13.66
C ARG A 1054 17.83 53.04 13.94
N ILE A 1055 17.77 52.40 15.10
CA ILE A 1055 16.56 51.74 15.61
C ILE A 1055 16.18 52.45 16.90
N GLY A 1056 15.06 53.17 16.88
CA GLY A 1056 14.66 54.04 17.98
C GLY A 1056 15.69 55.14 18.27
N ARG A 1057 16.26 55.13 19.47
CA ARG A 1057 17.32 56.06 19.90
C ARG A 1057 18.74 55.52 19.77
N MET A 1058 18.91 54.29 19.27
CA MET A 1058 20.21 53.62 19.20
C MET A 1058 20.76 53.62 17.78
N ASP A 1059 22.00 54.09 17.62
CA ASP A 1059 22.76 53.93 16.38
C ASP A 1059 23.39 52.54 16.32
N GLY A 1060 23.58 52.01 15.11
CA GLY A 1060 24.20 50.70 14.90
C GLY A 1060 24.43 50.40 13.44
N ARG A 1061 24.86 49.18 13.14
CA ARG A 1061 25.20 48.74 11.77
C ARG A 1061 24.48 47.47 11.39
N TYR A 1062 23.91 47.46 10.18
CA TYR A 1062 23.36 46.25 9.59
C TYR A 1062 24.48 45.34 9.09
N ARG A 1063 24.36 44.04 9.33
CA ARG A 1063 25.18 43.00 8.71
C ARG A 1063 24.55 42.56 7.38
N GLY A 1064 25.28 41.76 6.61
CA GLY A 1064 24.76 41.19 5.37
C GLY A 1064 23.51 40.35 5.59
N ILE A 1065 22.69 40.26 4.53
CA ILE A 1065 21.55 39.35 4.49
C ILE A 1065 22.09 37.93 4.38
N GLU A 1066 21.55 37.01 5.18
CA GLU A 1066 21.95 35.62 5.21
C GLU A 1066 20.76 34.73 4.81
N VAL A 1067 20.90 33.96 3.72
CA VAL A 1067 19.95 32.89 3.37
C VAL A 1067 20.51 31.59 3.92
N HIS A 1068 19.86 31.01 4.93
CA HIS A 1068 20.41 29.87 5.66
C HIS A 1068 19.78 28.53 5.31
N SER A 1069 18.55 28.57 4.81
CA SER A 1069 17.81 27.36 4.46
C SER A 1069 16.93 27.64 3.25
N VAL A 1070 17.09 26.82 2.22
CA VAL A 1070 16.19 26.75 1.07
C VAL A 1070 15.83 25.27 0.91
N ARG A 1071 14.56 24.94 1.13
CA ARG A 1071 14.10 23.56 1.19
C ARG A 1071 12.70 23.41 0.58
N PRO A 1072 12.50 22.51 -0.40
CA PRO A 1072 11.17 22.20 -0.89
C PRO A 1072 10.37 21.41 0.15
N ALA A 1073 9.06 21.47 0.13
CA ALA A 1073 8.15 20.68 0.94
C ALA A 1073 7.10 20.06 0.02
N ARG A 1074 7.06 18.73 -0.07
CA ARG A 1074 6.16 17.97 -0.95
C ARG A 1074 5.21 17.12 -0.10
N ARG A 1075 4.03 17.65 0.16
CA ARG A 1075 3.07 17.07 1.11
C ARG A 1075 1.87 16.51 0.37
N ILE A 1076 1.24 15.48 0.93
CA ILE A 1076 0.03 14.86 0.39
C ILE A 1076 -1.09 15.07 1.40
N GLY A 1077 -2.18 15.69 0.95
CA GLY A 1077 -3.38 15.91 1.74
C GLY A 1077 -4.21 14.63 1.91
N PRO A 1078 -5.13 14.57 2.90
CA PRO A 1078 -6.02 13.43 3.09
C PRO A 1078 -6.93 13.12 1.90
N ASP A 1079 -7.13 14.07 1.00
CA ASP A 1079 -7.89 13.95 -0.26
C ASP A 1079 -7.02 13.47 -1.44
N GLY A 1080 -5.73 13.17 -1.19
CA GLY A 1080 -4.77 12.75 -2.21
C GLY A 1080 -4.14 13.90 -3.00
N GLN A 1081 -4.50 15.17 -2.73
CA GLN A 1081 -3.87 16.30 -3.41
C GLN A 1081 -2.42 16.47 -2.96
N SER A 1082 -1.52 16.60 -3.93
CA SER A 1082 -0.12 16.93 -3.65
C SER A 1082 0.05 18.45 -3.62
N ARG A 1083 0.71 18.94 -2.57
CA ARG A 1083 1.11 20.34 -2.43
C ARG A 1083 2.64 20.44 -2.39
N ALA A 1084 3.17 21.34 -3.21
CA ALA A 1084 4.61 21.58 -3.33
C ALA A 1084 4.90 23.05 -3.08
N ASP A 1085 5.61 23.34 -1.97
CA ASP A 1085 6.05 24.68 -1.62
C ASP A 1085 7.59 24.72 -1.50
N LEU A 1086 8.20 25.89 -1.68
CA LEU A 1086 9.59 26.18 -1.30
C LEU A 1086 9.58 27.02 -0.03
N VAL A 1087 10.29 26.54 0.98
CA VAL A 1087 10.50 27.26 2.24
C VAL A 1087 11.88 27.91 2.18
N VAL A 1088 11.93 29.23 2.34
CA VAL A 1088 13.17 30.01 2.32
C VAL A 1088 13.29 30.81 3.62
N GLU A 1089 14.36 30.57 4.39
CA GLU A 1089 14.64 31.31 5.61
C GLU A 1089 15.78 32.30 5.41
N ILE A 1090 15.45 33.57 5.66
CA ILE A 1090 16.33 34.70 5.46
C ILE A 1090 16.47 35.40 6.80
N THR A 1091 17.71 35.67 7.21
CA THR A 1091 17.96 36.45 8.43
C THR A 1091 18.92 37.59 8.15
N GLN A 1092 18.87 38.60 9.00
CA GLN A 1092 19.84 39.68 9.02
C GLN A 1092 20.10 40.06 10.47
N ALA A 1093 21.33 40.49 10.74
CA ALA A 1093 21.72 40.98 12.06
C ALA A 1093 21.91 42.49 12.04
N TRP A 1094 21.63 43.13 13.16
CA TRP A 1094 21.97 44.52 13.45
C TRP A 1094 22.78 44.59 14.74
N GLU A 1095 23.84 45.38 14.74
CA GLU A 1095 24.74 45.54 15.87
C GLU A 1095 24.68 46.98 16.40
N PRO A 1096 24.24 47.19 17.65
CA PRO A 1096 24.25 48.52 18.24
C PRO A 1096 25.68 49.05 18.39
N ALA A 1097 25.85 50.35 18.18
CA ALA A 1097 27.12 51.05 18.34
C ALA A 1097 27.65 50.86 19.77
N GLY A 1098 28.92 50.49 19.92
CA GLY A 1098 29.56 50.31 21.22
C GLY A 1098 29.40 48.93 21.88
N SER A 1099 28.58 48.01 21.36
CA SER A 1099 28.47 46.64 21.90
C SER A 1099 28.16 45.58 20.84
N TRP A 1100 29.20 44.97 20.28
CA TRP A 1100 29.08 43.83 19.34
C TRP A 1100 28.46 42.58 19.97
N ARG A 1101 28.46 42.48 21.31
CA ARG A 1101 27.86 41.38 22.07
C ARG A 1101 26.33 41.43 22.07
N ASN A 1102 25.74 42.60 21.84
CA ASN A 1102 24.30 42.83 21.86
C ASN A 1102 23.68 42.73 20.46
N ARG A 1103 24.19 41.82 19.62
CA ARG A 1103 23.72 41.63 18.25
C ARG A 1103 22.26 41.16 18.25
N VAL A 1104 21.40 41.92 17.60
CA VAL A 1104 19.97 41.62 17.42
C VAL A 1104 19.75 41.00 16.04
N ARG A 1105 18.80 40.06 15.93
CA ARG A 1105 18.46 39.39 14.67
C ARG A 1105 16.99 39.59 14.30
N GLY A 1106 16.76 39.70 13.01
CA GLY A 1106 15.45 39.66 12.39
C GLY A 1106 15.55 38.86 11.09
N GLY A 1107 14.43 38.76 10.38
CA GLY A 1107 14.39 37.94 9.19
C GLY A 1107 12.98 37.72 8.67
N CYS A 1108 12.89 36.91 7.63
CA CYS A 1108 11.61 36.39 7.13
C CYS A 1108 11.73 34.95 6.64
N THR A 1109 10.66 34.19 6.84
CA THR A 1109 10.42 32.90 6.20
C THR A 1109 9.45 33.12 5.05
N LEU A 1110 9.81 32.70 3.84
CA LEU A 1110 8.94 32.75 2.67
C LEU A 1110 8.43 31.35 2.34
N LEU A 1111 7.14 31.25 2.06
CA LEU A 1111 6.54 30.05 1.47
C LEU A 1111 6.10 30.38 0.05
N ILE A 1112 6.76 29.74 -0.91
CA ILE A 1112 6.58 29.98 -2.33
C ILE A 1112 5.94 28.75 -2.95
N ASP A 1113 4.78 28.91 -3.59
CA ASP A 1113 4.13 27.82 -4.30
C ASP A 1113 4.95 27.43 -5.53
N LEU A 1114 5.41 26.18 -5.59
CA LEU A 1114 6.25 25.70 -6.69
C LEU A 1114 5.47 25.55 -8.01
N LYS A 1115 4.15 25.47 -7.96
CA LYS A 1115 3.29 25.39 -9.16
C LYS A 1115 3.05 26.75 -9.78
N THR A 1116 2.77 27.77 -8.95
CA THR A 1116 2.39 29.11 -9.43
C THR A 1116 3.55 30.11 -9.40
N GLY A 1117 4.62 29.82 -8.64
CA GLY A 1117 5.72 30.74 -8.37
C GLY A 1117 5.35 31.91 -7.46
N ALA A 1118 4.15 31.89 -6.84
CA ALA A 1118 3.66 32.95 -5.99
C ALA A 1118 4.15 32.80 -4.54
N VAL A 1119 4.55 33.91 -3.91
CA VAL A 1119 4.80 33.96 -2.46
C VAL A 1119 3.46 33.97 -1.75
N ARG A 1120 3.12 32.86 -1.12
CA ARG A 1120 1.82 32.69 -0.45
C ARG A 1120 1.80 33.30 0.93
N TYR A 1121 2.90 33.15 1.66
CA TYR A 1121 3.06 33.70 2.99
C TYR A 1121 4.47 34.25 3.17
N PHE A 1122 4.56 35.29 3.98
CA PHE A 1122 5.82 35.82 4.45
C PHE A 1122 5.73 36.01 5.97
N ILE A 1123 6.51 35.24 6.72
CA ILE A 1123 6.51 35.30 8.19
C ILE A 1123 7.73 36.09 8.61
N ARG A 1124 7.56 37.36 9.00
CA ARG A 1124 8.70 38.27 9.25
C ARG A 1124 8.82 38.70 10.71
N LYS A 1125 10.07 38.89 11.12
CA LYS A 1125 10.51 39.51 12.36
C LYS A 1125 11.39 40.70 11.99
N LYS A 1126 10.78 41.88 11.86
CA LYS A 1126 11.43 43.09 11.35
C LYS A 1126 12.53 43.58 12.27
N LEU A 1127 13.72 43.85 11.72
CA LEU A 1127 14.81 44.48 12.48
C LEU A 1127 14.45 45.91 12.92
N ASN A 1128 13.74 46.69 12.11
CA ASN A 1128 13.38 48.07 12.42
C ASN A 1128 12.17 48.22 13.39
N HIS A 1129 11.74 47.15 14.05
CA HIS A 1129 10.65 47.21 15.03
C HIS A 1129 11.20 47.54 16.43
N GLU A 1130 11.20 48.83 16.78
CA GLU A 1130 11.80 49.39 18.00
C GLU A 1130 11.47 48.60 19.27
N ILE A 1131 10.18 48.41 19.58
CA ILE A 1131 9.73 47.70 20.78
C ILE A 1131 10.29 46.26 20.86
N ARG A 1132 10.47 45.60 19.72
CA ARG A 1132 10.97 44.21 19.68
C ARG A 1132 12.45 44.17 19.99
N VAL A 1133 13.21 45.10 19.39
CA VAL A 1133 14.64 45.26 19.62
C VAL A 1133 14.89 45.64 21.09
N GLU A 1134 14.11 46.54 21.65
CA GLU A 1134 14.17 46.90 23.07
C GLU A 1134 13.88 45.70 23.99
N ARG A 1135 12.82 44.92 23.71
CA ARG A 1135 12.52 43.69 24.48
C ARG A 1135 13.67 42.68 24.42
N GLN A 1136 14.23 42.45 23.23
CA GLN A 1136 15.34 41.51 23.05
C GLN A 1136 16.61 41.96 23.77
N LEU A 1137 16.95 43.25 23.70
CA LEU A 1137 18.08 43.83 24.43
C LEU A 1137 17.85 43.83 25.94
N GLY A 1138 16.61 44.12 26.36
CA GLY A 1138 16.18 44.07 27.76
C GLY A 1138 16.28 42.66 28.33
N PHE A 1139 15.84 41.64 27.61
CA PHE A 1139 15.98 40.24 27.99
C PHE A 1139 17.45 39.80 28.04
N ALA A 1140 18.28 40.23 27.09
CA ALA A 1140 19.73 39.98 27.15
C ALA A 1140 20.41 40.67 28.36
N GLY A 1141 19.86 41.79 28.83
CA GLY A 1141 20.39 42.59 29.94
C GLY A 1141 19.77 42.33 31.31
N SER A 1142 18.64 41.62 31.41
CA SER A 1142 17.82 41.46 32.64
C SER A 1142 18.43 40.53 33.69
N GLY A 1143 19.56 39.88 33.40
CA GLY A 1143 20.15 38.93 34.33
C GLY A 1143 19.36 37.61 34.47
N GLU A 1144 18.28 37.38 33.72
CA GLU A 1144 17.76 36.01 33.49
C GLU A 1144 18.76 35.17 32.68
N VAL A 1145 19.56 35.84 31.84
CA VAL A 1145 20.82 35.32 31.28
C VAL A 1145 21.92 35.16 32.35
N SER A 1146 21.76 35.69 33.57
CA SER A 1146 22.73 35.70 34.69
C SER A 1146 22.46 34.68 35.81
N LEU A 1147 21.22 34.25 36.07
CA LEU A 1147 20.97 33.04 36.87
C LEU A 1147 21.43 31.79 36.10
N SER A 1148 21.28 31.84 34.78
CA SER A 1148 21.95 30.94 33.86
C SER A 1148 23.44 31.33 33.64
N GLY A 1149 23.81 32.60 33.87
CA GLY A 1149 25.17 33.16 33.72
C GLY A 1149 26.17 32.92 34.85
N ASN A 1150 25.77 32.47 36.03
CA ASN A 1150 26.71 31.85 36.98
C ASN A 1150 27.22 30.49 36.46
N TYR A 1151 26.56 29.91 35.47
CA TYR A 1151 26.94 28.68 34.81
C TYR A 1151 27.58 28.90 33.41
N PHE A 1152 27.53 30.11 32.83
CA PHE A 1152 28.09 30.41 31.50
C PHE A 1152 29.56 30.89 31.54
N ALA A 1153 30.48 30.02 31.96
CA ALA A 1153 31.88 30.09 31.53
C ALA A 1153 32.00 29.64 30.05
N ARG A 1154 33.10 29.97 29.36
CA ARG A 1154 33.36 29.77 27.90
C ARG A 1154 32.99 28.40 27.27
N GLY A 1155 32.67 27.36 28.04
CA GLY A 1155 32.21 26.04 27.57
C GLY A 1155 30.68 25.83 27.55
N ALA A 1156 29.87 26.82 27.95
CA ALA A 1156 28.43 26.66 28.14
C ALA A 1156 27.57 27.16 26.96
N GLU A 1157 28.09 28.05 26.10
CA GLU A 1157 27.43 28.37 24.81
C GLU A 1157 27.33 27.14 23.87
N SER A 1158 28.20 26.14 24.07
CA SER A 1158 28.23 24.90 23.29
C SER A 1158 27.14 23.88 23.67
N GLU A 1159 26.67 23.87 24.93
CA GLU A 1159 25.82 22.81 25.48
C GLU A 1159 24.59 23.34 26.25
N PRO A 1160 23.67 24.08 25.59
CA PRO A 1160 22.55 24.74 26.25
C PRO A 1160 21.55 23.76 26.92
N PHE A 1161 21.32 22.59 26.33
CA PHE A 1161 20.34 21.61 26.83
C PHE A 1161 20.83 20.85 28.06
N ALA A 1162 22.15 20.62 28.16
CA ALA A 1162 22.75 19.98 29.35
C ALA A 1162 22.47 20.78 30.62
N MET A 1163 22.53 22.11 30.52
CA MET A 1163 22.29 23.03 31.63
C MET A 1163 20.81 23.19 31.94
N LEU A 1164 19.99 23.28 30.89
CA LEU A 1164 18.54 23.38 31.00
C LEU A 1164 18.00 22.17 31.80
N HIS A 1165 18.43 20.96 31.45
CA HIS A 1165 17.96 19.74 32.12
C HIS A 1165 18.68 19.42 33.44
N GLY A 1166 19.83 20.06 33.71
CA GLY A 1166 20.64 19.82 34.91
C GLY A 1166 20.23 20.62 36.16
N GLY A 1167 19.20 21.46 36.06
CA GLY A 1167 18.72 22.35 37.12
C GLY A 1167 17.58 21.81 38.00
N HIS A 1168 17.24 20.53 37.90
CA HIS A 1168 16.12 19.91 38.63
C HIS A 1168 16.53 19.12 39.87
#